data_AF-A0A1V5NA81-F1
#
_entry.id   AF-A0A1V5NA81-F1
#
_cell.length_a   1.000
_cell.length_b   1.000
_cell.length_c   1.000
_cell.angle_alpha   90.00
_cell.angle_beta   90.00
_cell.angle_gamma   90.00
#
_symmetry.space_group_name_H-M   'P 1'
#
loop_
_entity.id
_entity.type
_entity.pdbx_description
1 polymer ?
#
loop_
_entity_poly.entity_id
_entity_poly.type
_entity_poly.pdbx_seq_one_letter_code
_entity_poly.pdbx_strand_id
1 'polypeptide(L)'
;MSKILAIGLILVFSHFVQAVSPDPSASDYTGNKGTIIYVSKQGDNSDGSSWPKAFHTIQAGLAAVPDDKGGHRIIIRPDTYVEANLYTLHKGAPGAYNLIAGDFDGKLGSGATGWVIIDCSAPGVAVRPDPAKEGNWQIVQSDAPESGFKSVSGWRNFSGPPGTASNLNFDRWIFRRICATGGETAFGIYAAGQESNTPCTLLVEDCIGIGRMAGAYLDGGIGRKDEPLQFRRCHFMNLDRWQNAGGAFIRAQNAAMPEQPEVTFEDCTLVSPDNALRAACSHDDSLYTRVKLKDCRLIVLNFAQTQFGPDQASSGVIYCNAKDASQLHVDLEHCRMMGYKLFGASSGEVSYATTGNNQVYVQFEQTVPRDFERIGPWPTEWITDLGVPGFPVAEKRIKTNWPSLSFDPTSANFTGRKGKTIYVSKLGDNTDGSSWPKAFHTIQAALSAVPDEEGGHTIVIRPDTYFEGSLVFPHPGAAGAYNTIIGDADGRLGSGAKGWVVIDLSDPQLGFKSCDCWCLPGAVWRWLRRVVEPKYQQILKDKNLTDQQREGVEKTLVTIQNYPDVDLLALGLDRWIYRNLYVAAGNCMFWADQWDTWEGPFSERHPQPFSTIVENCVGIGQAVGGGARAFLGRPDEPVLYRGCFFMNADWPGDCGAGYVGANHTSMPEFPDVIYDDCTLVSPDNALQTYSGESENCYTRVKLKDCRLIVLNFSQPCDRKFDQYHWNASPPSTGIIRCDAIGAKQLQIDLENTLLMGFGVFGSRADGDPLYNIMGKVQAYVQYEQPTPAGFERLGLWPVEALNWLVPPQQPTP
;
A
#
# COMPACT_ATOMS: atom_id res chain seq x y z
N MET A 1 -60.90 -38.71 -38.84
CA MET A 1 -59.97 -37.57 -39.01
C MET A 1 -60.33 -36.52 -37.98
N SER A 2 -59.33 -35.81 -37.45
CA SER A 2 -59.36 -34.79 -36.37
C SER A 2 -59.28 -35.34 -34.94
N LYS A 3 -58.05 -35.38 -34.41
CA LYS A 3 -57.76 -35.46 -32.97
C LYS A 3 -57.56 -34.03 -32.45
N ILE A 4 -58.34 -33.63 -31.46
CA ILE A 4 -58.11 -32.45 -30.61
C ILE A 4 -57.20 -32.90 -29.47
N LEU A 5 -56.02 -32.28 -29.34
CA LEU A 5 -55.11 -32.48 -28.22
C LEU A 5 -55.21 -31.24 -27.32
N ALA A 6 -55.73 -31.41 -26.10
CA ALA A 6 -55.74 -30.38 -25.07
C ALA A 6 -54.34 -30.29 -24.44
N ILE A 7 -53.73 -29.11 -24.49
CA ILE A 7 -52.49 -28.79 -23.79
C ILE A 7 -52.86 -28.39 -22.35
N GLY A 8 -52.53 -29.24 -21.38
CA GLY A 8 -52.57 -28.91 -19.96
C GLY A 8 -51.32 -28.12 -19.59
N LEU A 9 -51.50 -26.85 -19.23
CA LEU A 9 -50.46 -25.99 -18.68
C LEU A 9 -50.27 -26.35 -17.20
N ILE A 10 -49.21 -27.09 -16.85
CA ILE A 10 -48.80 -27.29 -15.45
C ILE A 10 -47.87 -26.14 -15.08
N LEU A 11 -48.39 -25.15 -14.36
CA LEU A 11 -47.61 -24.13 -13.65
C LEU A 11 -47.01 -24.78 -12.40
N VAL A 12 -45.73 -25.17 -12.47
CA VAL A 12 -44.95 -25.55 -11.28
C VAL A 12 -44.50 -24.25 -10.60
N PHE A 13 -45.19 -23.86 -9.53
CA PHE A 13 -44.67 -22.87 -8.59
C PHE A 13 -43.55 -23.53 -7.77
N SER A 14 -42.30 -23.37 -8.23
CA SER A 14 -41.12 -23.63 -7.41
C SER A 14 -41.12 -22.63 -6.25
N HIS A 15 -41.70 -23.03 -5.11
CA HIS A 15 -41.48 -22.33 -3.86
C HIS A 15 -40.01 -22.53 -3.50
N PHE A 16 -39.20 -21.48 -3.69
CA PHE A 16 -37.91 -21.38 -3.02
C PHE A 16 -38.19 -21.34 -1.52
N VAL A 17 -38.09 -22.50 -0.87
CA VAL A 17 -38.00 -22.55 0.59
C VAL A 17 -36.66 -21.93 0.94
N GLN A 18 -36.69 -20.71 1.45
CA GLN A 18 -35.49 -20.02 1.95
C GLN A 18 -34.93 -20.89 3.10
N ALA A 19 -33.72 -21.41 2.93
CA ALA A 19 -33.07 -22.20 3.96
C ALA A 19 -32.91 -21.33 5.21
N VAL A 20 -33.28 -21.88 6.37
CA VAL A 20 -33.16 -21.18 7.66
C VAL A 20 -31.70 -20.88 7.95
N SER A 21 -31.40 -19.67 8.41
CA SER A 21 -30.03 -19.27 8.76
C SER A 21 -29.41 -20.15 9.86
N PRO A 22 -28.14 -20.59 9.75
CA PRO A 22 -27.43 -21.30 10.82
C PRO A 22 -26.84 -20.35 11.89
N ASP A 23 -26.97 -19.03 11.71
CA ASP A 23 -26.46 -18.00 12.62
C ASP A 23 -27.37 -17.83 13.86
N PRO A 24 -26.87 -18.07 15.08
CA PRO A 24 -27.67 -17.97 16.32
C PRO A 24 -28.12 -16.54 16.69
N SER A 25 -27.69 -15.53 15.95
CA SER A 25 -28.14 -14.15 16.11
C SER A 25 -29.16 -13.70 15.06
N ALA A 26 -29.42 -14.52 14.03
CA ALA A 26 -30.40 -14.19 13.00
C ALA A 26 -31.84 -14.29 13.53
N SER A 27 -32.74 -13.43 13.02
CA SER A 27 -34.13 -13.38 13.47
C SER A 27 -34.93 -14.62 13.10
N ASP A 28 -34.56 -15.30 12.02
CA ASP A 28 -35.16 -16.51 11.50
C ASP A 28 -34.49 -17.79 12.04
N TYR A 29 -33.48 -17.68 12.91
CA TYR A 29 -32.75 -18.83 13.45
C TYR A 29 -33.65 -19.79 14.24
N THR A 30 -33.70 -21.05 13.82
CA THR A 30 -34.45 -22.13 14.48
C THR A 30 -33.57 -23.24 15.07
N GLY A 31 -32.24 -23.09 15.05
CA GLY A 31 -31.30 -24.06 15.61
C GLY A 31 -31.23 -24.03 17.15
N ASN A 32 -30.22 -24.71 17.70
CA ASN A 32 -30.01 -24.77 19.15
C ASN A 32 -29.74 -23.38 19.75
N LYS A 33 -30.47 -22.98 20.79
CA LYS A 33 -30.21 -21.72 21.50
C LYS A 33 -29.21 -21.96 22.63
N GLY A 34 -27.92 -21.90 22.28
CA GLY A 34 -26.83 -22.07 23.23
C GLY A 34 -26.66 -20.89 24.20
N THR A 35 -25.69 -21.02 25.11
CA THR A 35 -25.31 -19.98 26.08
C THR A 35 -24.77 -18.71 25.40
N ILE A 36 -25.09 -17.55 25.98
CA ILE A 36 -24.44 -16.27 25.68
C ILE A 36 -23.37 -16.01 26.75
N ILE A 37 -22.14 -15.78 26.32
CA ILE A 37 -20.96 -15.57 27.14
C ILE A 37 -20.43 -14.17 26.85
N TYR A 38 -20.21 -13.37 27.89
CA TYR A 38 -19.75 -12.00 27.79
C TYR A 38 -18.27 -11.89 28.15
N VAL A 39 -17.53 -11.10 27.37
CA VAL A 39 -16.11 -10.82 27.56
C VAL A 39 -15.89 -9.32 27.66
N SER A 40 -15.33 -8.87 28.78
CA SER A 40 -15.01 -7.48 29.07
C SER A 40 -13.97 -7.39 30.19
N LYS A 41 -12.96 -6.54 30.02
CA LYS A 41 -12.03 -6.15 31.10
C LYS A 41 -12.71 -5.47 32.30
N GLN A 42 -13.98 -5.07 32.17
CA GLN A 42 -14.76 -4.43 33.24
C GLN A 42 -15.60 -5.42 34.04
N GLY A 43 -15.69 -6.69 33.61
CA GLY A 43 -16.41 -7.72 34.36
C GLY A 43 -15.68 -8.11 35.66
N ASP A 44 -16.31 -8.95 36.48
CA ASP A 44 -15.70 -9.54 37.67
C ASP A 44 -14.91 -10.84 37.39
N ASN A 45 -14.85 -11.28 36.12
CA ASN A 45 -14.19 -12.49 35.66
C ASN A 45 -14.73 -13.80 36.26
N SER A 46 -16.03 -13.86 36.60
CA SER A 46 -16.65 -15.04 37.20
C SER A 46 -17.11 -16.08 36.16
N ASP A 47 -18.32 -15.93 35.62
CA ASP A 47 -19.00 -16.97 34.82
C ASP A 47 -19.38 -16.53 33.40
N GLY A 48 -19.18 -15.25 33.06
CA GLY A 48 -19.48 -14.71 31.74
C GLY A 48 -20.98 -14.61 31.41
N SER A 49 -21.90 -14.82 32.36
CA SER A 49 -23.36 -14.84 32.08
C SER A 49 -24.00 -13.46 31.84
N SER A 50 -23.26 -12.38 32.13
CA SER A 50 -23.70 -10.99 31.94
C SER A 50 -22.49 -10.05 31.86
N TRP A 51 -22.68 -8.79 31.45
CA TRP A 51 -21.59 -7.81 31.42
C TRP A 51 -20.87 -7.62 32.78
N PRO A 52 -21.56 -7.48 33.94
CA PRO A 52 -20.89 -7.42 35.24
C PRO A 52 -20.11 -8.68 35.58
N LYS A 53 -20.53 -9.83 35.05
CA LYS A 53 -19.89 -11.13 35.27
C LYS A 53 -18.93 -11.56 34.16
N ALA A 54 -18.65 -10.65 33.22
CA ALA A 54 -17.92 -10.98 31.99
C ALA A 54 -16.51 -11.50 32.30
N PHE A 55 -16.03 -12.43 31.47
CA PHE A 55 -14.64 -12.84 31.50
C PHE A 55 -13.72 -11.70 31.04
N HIS A 56 -12.52 -11.61 31.60
CA HIS A 56 -11.55 -10.59 31.21
C HIS A 56 -10.86 -10.88 29.88
N THR A 57 -10.83 -12.14 29.46
CA THR A 57 -10.14 -12.60 28.26
C THR A 57 -11.09 -13.36 27.33
N ILE A 58 -10.82 -13.27 26.04
CA ILE A 58 -11.53 -13.99 24.99
C ILE A 58 -11.30 -15.49 25.14
N GLN A 59 -10.07 -15.91 25.48
CA GLN A 59 -9.77 -17.32 25.73
C GLN A 59 -10.59 -17.92 26.88
N ALA A 60 -10.82 -17.17 27.95
CA ALA A 60 -11.69 -17.63 29.04
C ALA A 60 -13.15 -17.77 28.57
N GLY A 61 -13.63 -16.83 27.76
CA GLY A 61 -14.94 -16.94 27.10
C GLY A 61 -15.07 -18.17 26.20
N LEU A 62 -14.04 -18.47 25.40
CA LEU A 62 -13.99 -19.67 24.54
C LEU A 62 -13.97 -20.96 25.35
N ALA A 63 -13.23 -21.00 26.46
CA ALA A 63 -13.17 -22.16 27.36
C ALA A 63 -14.49 -22.42 28.10
N ALA A 64 -15.36 -21.42 28.23
CA ALA A 64 -16.65 -21.52 28.91
C ALA A 64 -17.78 -22.05 28.00
N VAL A 65 -17.50 -22.31 26.72
CA VAL A 65 -18.46 -22.98 25.83
C VAL A 65 -18.70 -24.41 26.35
N PRO A 66 -19.94 -24.82 26.64
CA PRO A 66 -20.19 -26.02 27.44
C PRO A 66 -20.25 -27.33 26.66
N ASP A 67 -20.57 -27.27 25.36
CA ASP A 67 -20.72 -28.45 24.50
C ASP A 67 -20.60 -28.10 23.01
N ASP A 68 -20.68 -29.12 22.16
CA ASP A 68 -20.56 -29.06 20.70
C ASP A 68 -21.92 -29.05 19.98
N LYS A 69 -23.03 -28.75 20.68
CA LYS A 69 -24.38 -28.69 20.08
C LYS A 69 -24.61 -27.44 19.24
N GLY A 70 -23.66 -26.50 19.25
CA GLY A 70 -23.74 -25.29 18.45
C GLY A 70 -24.71 -24.23 18.98
N GLY A 71 -24.73 -23.07 18.35
CA GLY A 71 -25.62 -21.96 18.71
C GLY A 71 -25.18 -21.15 19.93
N HIS A 72 -23.97 -21.37 20.45
CA HIS A 72 -23.37 -20.57 21.51
C HIS A 72 -22.89 -19.22 20.96
N ARG A 73 -22.89 -18.19 21.80
CA ARG A 73 -22.53 -16.82 21.41
C ARG A 73 -21.54 -16.23 22.41
N ILE A 74 -20.39 -15.76 21.93
CA ILE A 74 -19.42 -14.98 22.70
C ILE A 74 -19.52 -13.53 22.25
N ILE A 75 -19.92 -12.64 23.15
CA ILE A 75 -20.10 -11.21 22.90
C ILE A 75 -19.01 -10.43 23.62
N ILE A 76 -18.24 -9.65 22.86
CA ILE A 76 -17.03 -8.99 23.35
C ILE A 76 -17.23 -7.49 23.36
N ARG A 77 -16.92 -6.84 24.49
CA ARG A 77 -16.95 -5.37 24.60
C ARG A 77 -15.79 -4.76 23.81
N PRO A 78 -15.99 -3.69 23.02
CA PRO A 78 -14.92 -2.93 22.38
C PRO A 78 -13.76 -2.57 23.33
N ASP A 79 -12.56 -3.04 22.99
CA ASP A 79 -11.27 -2.83 23.67
C ASP A 79 -10.16 -3.52 22.83
N THR A 80 -8.90 -3.35 23.23
CA THR A 80 -7.76 -4.13 22.73
C THR A 80 -7.46 -5.31 23.66
N TYR A 81 -7.74 -6.53 23.22
CA TYR A 81 -7.44 -7.78 23.90
C TYR A 81 -6.12 -8.31 23.40
N VAL A 82 -5.14 -8.35 24.30
CA VAL A 82 -3.80 -8.84 23.99
C VAL A 82 -3.78 -10.35 24.19
N GLU A 83 -4.14 -11.09 23.16
CA GLU A 83 -4.24 -12.53 23.18
C GLU A 83 -3.75 -13.11 21.86
N ALA A 84 -3.11 -14.28 21.94
CA ALA A 84 -2.61 -15.01 20.79
C ALA A 84 -2.97 -16.49 20.93
N ASN A 85 -3.01 -17.18 19.80
CA ASN A 85 -3.30 -18.60 19.68
C ASN A 85 -4.62 -19.00 20.36
N LEU A 86 -5.65 -18.17 20.20
CA LEU A 86 -6.98 -18.45 20.74
C LEU A 86 -7.51 -19.76 20.20
N TYR A 87 -8.06 -20.60 21.06
CA TYR A 87 -8.65 -21.88 20.68
C TYR A 87 -10.00 -22.11 21.39
N THR A 88 -10.83 -22.94 20.77
CA THR A 88 -12.05 -23.48 21.36
C THR A 88 -11.92 -24.99 21.55
N LEU A 89 -12.64 -25.53 22.54
CA LEU A 89 -12.76 -26.97 22.77
C LEU A 89 -13.91 -27.60 21.98
N HIS A 90 -14.85 -26.77 21.50
CA HIS A 90 -16.08 -27.23 20.87
C HIS A 90 -16.33 -26.55 19.52
N LYS A 91 -16.62 -27.38 18.53
CA LYS A 91 -17.08 -26.98 17.19
C LYS A 91 -18.54 -26.53 17.25
N GLY A 92 -19.01 -25.88 16.19
CA GLY A 92 -20.46 -25.73 15.97
C GLY A 92 -21.09 -27.04 15.47
N ALA A 93 -22.41 -27.06 15.40
CA ALA A 93 -23.19 -28.19 14.88
C ALA A 93 -23.81 -27.86 13.52
N PRO A 94 -24.11 -28.87 12.67
CA PRO A 94 -24.85 -28.65 11.43
C PRO A 94 -26.14 -27.86 11.68
N GLY A 95 -26.34 -26.76 10.96
CA GLY A 95 -27.50 -25.87 11.14
C GLY A 95 -27.52 -25.02 12.43
N ALA A 96 -26.51 -25.14 13.30
CA ALA A 96 -26.38 -24.38 14.54
C ALA A 96 -24.92 -23.95 14.75
N TYR A 97 -24.51 -22.85 14.16
CA TYR A 97 -23.12 -22.40 14.25
C TYR A 97 -22.88 -21.67 15.58
N ASN A 98 -21.64 -21.65 16.04
CA ASN A 98 -21.25 -20.79 17.16
C ASN A 98 -20.86 -19.40 16.64
N LEU A 99 -21.00 -18.37 17.46
CA LEU A 99 -20.73 -16.97 17.08
C LEU A 99 -19.74 -16.31 18.04
N ILE A 100 -18.73 -15.63 17.50
CA ILE A 100 -17.91 -14.63 18.21
C ILE A 100 -18.23 -13.28 17.58
N ALA A 101 -18.71 -12.34 18.39
CA ALA A 101 -19.11 -11.03 17.91
C ALA A 101 -18.61 -9.88 18.81
N GLY A 102 -18.02 -8.86 18.18
CA GLY A 102 -17.76 -7.58 18.85
C GLY A 102 -19.03 -6.73 18.95
N ASP A 103 -19.27 -6.14 20.12
CA ASP A 103 -20.34 -5.14 20.32
C ASP A 103 -19.94 -3.75 19.78
N PHE A 104 -19.57 -3.72 18.50
CA PHE A 104 -18.94 -2.57 17.86
C PHE A 104 -19.78 -1.29 17.92
N ASP A 105 -21.11 -1.41 17.81
CA ASP A 105 -22.04 -0.27 17.82
C ASP A 105 -22.75 -0.09 19.18
N GLY A 106 -22.33 -0.84 20.21
CA GLY A 106 -22.88 -0.78 21.56
C GLY A 106 -24.29 -1.36 21.72
N LYS A 107 -24.92 -1.87 20.64
CA LYS A 107 -26.31 -2.34 20.67
C LYS A 107 -26.49 -3.68 21.39
N LEU A 108 -25.42 -4.40 21.68
CA LEU A 108 -25.43 -5.62 22.50
C LEU A 108 -25.23 -5.31 24.01
N GLY A 109 -25.18 -4.02 24.38
CA GLY A 109 -25.31 -3.56 25.76
C GLY A 109 -24.00 -3.42 26.54
N SER A 110 -22.84 -3.44 25.87
CA SER A 110 -21.53 -3.32 26.52
C SER A 110 -21.22 -1.93 27.07
N GLY A 111 -21.98 -0.91 26.65
CA GLY A 111 -21.76 0.49 27.01
C GLY A 111 -20.56 1.13 26.32
N ALA A 112 -20.03 0.53 25.24
CA ALA A 112 -18.95 1.08 24.44
C ALA A 112 -19.21 0.93 22.94
N THR A 113 -18.50 1.73 22.15
CA THR A 113 -18.51 1.68 20.68
C THR A 113 -17.07 1.64 20.17
N GLY A 114 -16.85 1.05 19.00
CA GLY A 114 -15.53 0.90 18.38
C GLY A 114 -15.16 -0.57 18.19
N TRP A 115 -13.96 -0.83 17.69
CA TRP A 115 -13.54 -2.20 17.39
C TRP A 115 -13.18 -2.98 18.65
N VAL A 116 -13.49 -4.27 18.64
CA VAL A 116 -12.78 -5.27 19.43
C VAL A 116 -11.52 -5.63 18.65
N ILE A 117 -10.36 -5.34 19.21
CA ILE A 117 -9.06 -5.62 18.60
C ILE A 117 -8.42 -6.79 19.33
N ILE A 118 -8.15 -7.87 18.61
CA ILE A 118 -7.36 -9.01 19.06
C ILE A 118 -5.94 -8.78 18.58
N ASP A 119 -5.06 -8.41 19.50
CA ASP A 119 -3.66 -8.07 19.20
C ASP A 119 -2.72 -9.18 19.69
N CYS A 120 -2.10 -9.87 18.74
CA CYS A 120 -1.14 -10.94 18.99
C CYS A 120 0.27 -10.45 19.31
N SER A 121 0.53 -9.14 19.34
CA SER A 121 1.85 -8.60 19.69
C SER A 121 2.34 -9.02 21.07
N ALA A 122 1.43 -9.35 21.99
CA ALA A 122 1.72 -9.89 23.33
C ALA A 122 2.91 -9.19 24.03
N PRO A 123 2.79 -7.90 24.40
CA PRO A 123 3.86 -7.19 25.09
C PRO A 123 4.17 -7.87 26.42
N GLY A 124 5.46 -8.02 26.72
CA GLY A 124 5.93 -8.61 27.96
C GLY A 124 6.14 -10.13 27.93
N VAL A 125 5.95 -10.79 26.78
CA VAL A 125 6.34 -12.20 26.60
C VAL A 125 7.38 -12.36 25.49
N ALA A 126 8.35 -13.24 25.72
CA ALA A 126 9.31 -13.63 24.69
C ALA A 126 8.83 -14.89 23.97
N VAL A 127 8.96 -14.87 22.64
CA VAL A 127 8.68 -16.02 21.78
C VAL A 127 10.02 -16.57 21.32
N ARG A 128 10.25 -17.87 21.51
CA ARG A 128 11.52 -18.53 21.20
C ARG A 128 11.31 -19.86 20.49
N PRO A 129 12.24 -20.31 19.65
CA PRO A 129 12.21 -21.66 19.14
C PRO A 129 12.18 -22.66 20.30
N ASP A 130 11.37 -23.69 20.17
CA ASP A 130 11.40 -24.83 21.08
C ASP A 130 12.58 -25.73 20.67
N PRO A 131 13.66 -25.81 21.47
CA PRO A 131 14.82 -26.63 21.12
C PRO A 131 14.49 -28.13 21.14
N ALA A 132 13.38 -28.54 21.77
CA ALA A 132 12.93 -29.93 21.79
C ALA A 132 12.09 -30.31 20.57
N LYS A 133 11.60 -29.32 19.79
CA LYS A 133 10.73 -29.54 18.65
C LYS A 133 11.03 -28.54 17.55
N GLU A 134 11.90 -28.93 16.62
CA GLU A 134 12.26 -28.13 15.45
C GLU A 134 11.02 -27.56 14.73
N GLY A 135 11.02 -26.25 14.46
CA GLY A 135 9.91 -25.53 13.84
C GLY A 135 8.77 -25.09 14.78
N ASN A 136 8.77 -25.49 16.05
CA ASN A 136 7.81 -25.00 17.06
C ASN A 136 8.38 -23.83 17.88
N TRP A 137 7.48 -23.05 18.46
CA TRP A 137 7.81 -21.89 19.27
C TRP A 137 7.15 -21.98 20.65
N GLN A 138 7.85 -21.52 21.68
CA GLN A 138 7.40 -21.49 23.06
C GLN A 138 7.44 -20.06 23.63
N ILE A 139 6.55 -19.80 24.57
CA ILE A 139 6.58 -18.58 25.37
C ILE A 139 7.56 -18.80 26.51
N VAL A 140 8.55 -17.91 26.62
CA VAL A 140 9.49 -17.89 27.75
C VAL A 140 9.40 -16.57 28.49
N GLN A 141 9.67 -16.62 29.80
CA GLN A 141 9.79 -15.43 30.61
C GLN A 141 11.08 -14.69 30.19
N SER A 142 10.97 -13.41 29.87
CA SER A 142 12.08 -12.56 29.43
C SER A 142 12.17 -11.31 30.30
N ASP A 143 13.40 -10.93 30.65
CA ASP A 143 13.69 -9.71 31.41
C ASP A 143 13.51 -8.44 30.58
N ALA A 144 13.38 -8.58 29.25
CA ALA A 144 13.03 -7.50 28.32
C ALA A 144 11.63 -7.76 27.74
N PRO A 145 10.70 -6.78 27.78
CA PRO A 145 9.44 -6.88 27.06
C PRO A 145 9.74 -6.86 25.55
N GLU A 146 9.69 -8.03 24.93
CA GLU A 146 9.74 -8.16 23.47
C GLU A 146 8.39 -7.78 22.90
N SER A 147 8.20 -6.47 22.73
CA SER A 147 6.94 -5.89 22.29
C SER A 147 7.01 -5.59 20.79
N GLY A 148 5.86 -5.48 20.11
CA GLY A 148 5.83 -5.20 18.67
C GLY A 148 5.29 -6.36 17.84
N PHE A 149 5.53 -6.33 16.53
CA PHE A 149 4.89 -7.28 15.61
C PHE A 149 5.52 -8.67 15.67
N LYS A 150 4.73 -9.71 15.98
CA LYS A 150 5.21 -11.09 16.11
C LYS A 150 5.14 -11.80 14.76
N SER A 151 6.28 -11.75 14.07
CA SER A 151 6.48 -12.37 12.77
C SER A 151 7.08 -13.78 12.93
N VAL A 152 6.30 -14.72 13.44
CA VAL A 152 6.80 -16.05 13.82
C VAL A 152 5.85 -17.14 13.35
N SER A 153 6.39 -18.17 12.69
CA SER A 153 5.59 -19.32 12.24
C SER A 153 4.87 -19.99 13.42
N GLY A 154 3.57 -20.22 13.27
CA GLY A 154 2.73 -20.80 14.34
C GLY A 154 2.24 -19.81 15.39
N TRP A 155 2.67 -18.54 15.36
CA TRP A 155 2.11 -17.47 16.18
C TRP A 155 0.94 -16.79 15.47
N ARG A 156 -0.30 -17.15 15.83
CA ARG A 156 -1.52 -16.78 15.08
C ARG A 156 -2.57 -16.17 16.01
N ASN A 157 -3.55 -15.46 15.46
CA ASN A 157 -4.71 -15.03 16.26
C ASN A 157 -5.56 -16.22 16.72
N PHE A 158 -5.77 -17.20 15.84
CA PHE A 158 -6.56 -18.41 16.13
C PHE A 158 -5.75 -19.67 15.84
N SER A 159 -5.71 -20.58 16.81
CA SER A 159 -4.94 -21.83 16.75
C SER A 159 -5.76 -23.01 17.29
N GLY A 160 -5.16 -24.19 17.28
CA GLY A 160 -5.70 -25.38 17.93
C GLY A 160 -5.39 -25.41 19.44
N PRO A 161 -6.11 -26.21 20.23
CA PRO A 161 -5.76 -26.50 21.61
C PRO A 161 -4.31 -27.00 21.74
N PRO A 162 -3.66 -26.80 22.91
CA PRO A 162 -2.31 -27.29 23.15
C PRO A 162 -2.14 -28.77 22.76
N GLY A 163 -1.13 -29.05 21.94
CA GLY A 163 -0.85 -30.40 21.45
C GLY A 163 -1.55 -30.79 20.15
N THR A 164 -2.35 -29.90 19.56
CA THR A 164 -2.95 -30.10 18.23
C THR A 164 -2.21 -29.31 17.16
N ALA A 165 -2.14 -29.85 15.94
CA ALA A 165 -1.52 -29.17 14.80
C ALA A 165 -2.52 -28.31 14.02
N SER A 166 -3.82 -28.61 14.10
CA SER A 166 -4.88 -27.94 13.34
C SER A 166 -5.75 -27.05 14.22
N ASN A 167 -6.35 -26.00 13.66
CA ASN A 167 -7.35 -25.17 14.35
C ASN A 167 -8.80 -25.52 13.95
N LEU A 168 -9.03 -26.74 13.45
CA LEU A 168 -10.34 -27.24 13.00
C LEU A 168 -11.44 -27.23 14.07
N ASN A 169 -11.10 -26.96 15.32
CA ASN A 169 -12.10 -26.75 16.38
C ASN A 169 -12.93 -25.49 16.16
N PHE A 170 -12.49 -24.57 15.30
CA PHE A 170 -13.29 -23.45 14.79
C PHE A 170 -14.24 -23.83 13.64
N ASP A 171 -14.35 -25.10 13.30
CA ASP A 171 -15.35 -25.55 12.34
C ASP A 171 -16.79 -25.20 12.78
N ARG A 172 -17.57 -24.63 11.86
CA ARG A 172 -18.91 -24.07 12.07
C ARG A 172 -18.95 -22.93 13.09
N TRP A 173 -17.96 -22.04 13.02
CA TRP A 173 -17.97 -20.77 13.73
C TRP A 173 -18.21 -19.59 12.79
N ILE A 174 -18.82 -18.55 13.36
CA ILE A 174 -19.01 -17.24 12.76
C ILE A 174 -18.16 -16.24 13.54
N PHE A 175 -17.29 -15.51 12.84
CA PHE A 175 -16.56 -14.37 13.37
C PHE A 175 -17.19 -13.08 12.83
N ARG A 176 -17.53 -12.14 13.71
CA ARG A 176 -18.20 -10.90 13.30
C ARG A 176 -17.73 -9.65 14.04
N ARG A 177 -17.45 -8.56 13.31
CA ARG A 177 -17.14 -7.23 13.88
C ARG A 177 -15.94 -7.24 14.84
N ILE A 178 -14.89 -7.93 14.44
CA ILE A 178 -13.63 -8.01 15.17
C ILE A 178 -12.45 -7.68 14.25
N CYS A 179 -11.44 -7.04 14.82
CA CYS A 179 -10.15 -6.76 14.18
C CYS A 179 -9.11 -7.71 14.79
N ALA A 180 -8.36 -8.44 13.96
CA ALA A 180 -7.31 -9.36 14.38
C ALA A 180 -5.99 -8.96 13.73
N THR A 181 -4.95 -8.74 14.54
CA THR A 181 -3.63 -8.26 14.08
C THR A 181 -2.48 -8.78 14.95
N GLY A 182 -1.24 -8.43 14.58
CA GLY A 182 -0.03 -8.63 15.38
C GLY A 182 0.64 -10.00 15.22
N GLY A 183 0.07 -10.90 14.42
CA GLY A 183 0.54 -12.27 14.22
C GLY A 183 0.80 -12.67 12.77
N GLU A 184 1.13 -13.94 12.57
CA GLU A 184 1.41 -14.54 11.26
C GLU A 184 0.17 -14.53 10.36
N THR A 185 -0.96 -14.99 10.91
CA THR A 185 -2.25 -15.02 10.23
C THR A 185 -3.34 -14.49 11.16
N ALA A 186 -4.33 -13.81 10.57
CA ALA A 186 -5.49 -13.31 11.30
C ALA A 186 -6.63 -14.35 11.31
N PHE A 187 -7.51 -14.39 10.30
CA PHE A 187 -8.66 -15.32 10.28
C PHE A 187 -8.43 -16.51 9.37
N GLY A 188 -8.86 -17.70 9.78
CA GLY A 188 -8.76 -18.85 8.88
C GLY A 188 -8.80 -20.22 9.50
N ILE A 189 -8.72 -21.23 8.62
CA ILE A 189 -8.56 -22.64 8.98
C ILE A 189 -7.20 -23.15 8.52
N TYR A 190 -6.50 -23.82 9.44
CA TYR A 190 -5.32 -24.63 9.21
C TYR A 190 -5.63 -26.07 9.61
N ALA A 191 -5.55 -26.98 8.65
CA ALA A 191 -5.66 -28.42 8.86
C ALA A 191 -4.35 -29.09 8.45
N ALA A 192 -3.80 -29.91 9.34
CA ALA A 192 -2.51 -30.55 9.15
C ALA A 192 -2.52 -32.03 9.55
N GLY A 193 -1.51 -32.77 9.09
CA GLY A 193 -1.34 -34.17 9.43
C GLY A 193 -2.53 -35.02 8.99
N GLN A 194 -3.04 -35.86 9.89
CA GLN A 194 -4.18 -36.76 9.62
C GLN A 194 -5.51 -36.02 9.39
N GLU A 195 -5.59 -34.74 9.77
CA GLU A 195 -6.80 -33.93 9.58
C GLU A 195 -6.79 -33.15 8.28
N SER A 196 -5.70 -33.23 7.52
CA SER A 196 -5.66 -32.77 6.12
C SER A 196 -6.82 -33.40 5.34
N ASN A 197 -7.44 -32.66 4.43
CA ASN A 197 -8.67 -33.05 3.70
C ASN A 197 -9.97 -33.10 4.53
N THR A 198 -9.98 -32.65 5.78
CA THR A 198 -11.23 -32.63 6.56
C THR A 198 -12.18 -31.56 6.02
N PRO A 199 -13.44 -31.90 5.70
CA PRO A 199 -14.45 -30.91 5.36
C PRO A 199 -14.70 -29.96 6.52
N CYS A 200 -14.68 -28.66 6.26
CA CYS A 200 -14.85 -27.61 7.26
C CYS A 200 -15.68 -26.43 6.74
N THR A 201 -16.18 -25.64 7.67
CA THR A 201 -17.02 -24.46 7.44
C THR A 201 -16.58 -23.35 8.37
N LEU A 202 -16.52 -22.12 7.87
CA LEU A 202 -16.22 -20.93 8.64
C LEU A 202 -16.86 -19.72 7.95
N LEU A 203 -17.53 -18.89 8.73
CA LEU A 203 -18.04 -17.60 8.25
C LEU A 203 -17.28 -16.46 8.95
N VAL A 204 -16.75 -15.53 8.17
CA VAL A 204 -16.06 -14.34 8.67
C VAL A 204 -16.71 -13.12 8.04
N GLU A 205 -17.23 -12.22 8.86
CA GLU A 205 -18.14 -11.18 8.40
C GLU A 205 -17.86 -9.85 9.07
N ASP A 206 -17.78 -8.77 8.29
CA ASP A 206 -17.57 -7.42 8.86
C ASP A 206 -16.30 -7.38 9.74
N CYS A 207 -15.22 -8.07 9.33
CA CYS A 207 -13.99 -8.25 10.10
C CYS A 207 -12.78 -7.63 9.39
N ILE A 208 -11.74 -7.35 10.18
CA ILE A 208 -10.46 -6.81 9.69
C ILE A 208 -9.34 -7.75 10.11
N GLY A 209 -8.66 -8.37 9.15
CA GLY A 209 -7.55 -9.28 9.44
C GLY A 209 -6.25 -8.73 8.89
N ILE A 210 -5.26 -8.54 9.75
CA ILE A 210 -3.94 -8.05 9.38
C ILE A 210 -2.92 -9.09 9.84
N GLY A 211 -2.37 -9.83 8.89
CA GLY A 211 -1.35 -10.83 9.18
C GLY A 211 -0.04 -10.45 8.53
N ARG A 212 1.05 -11.00 9.08
CA ARG A 212 2.32 -10.99 8.36
C ARG A 212 2.17 -11.74 7.05
N MET A 213 1.71 -12.99 7.12
CA MET A 213 1.52 -13.89 6.00
C MET A 213 0.15 -13.71 5.35
N ALA A 214 -0.93 -13.60 6.13
CA ALA A 214 -2.26 -13.42 5.54
C ALA A 214 -3.29 -12.84 6.52
N GLY A 215 -4.15 -11.96 6.01
CA GLY A 215 -5.33 -11.50 6.74
C GLY A 215 -6.45 -12.55 6.75
N ALA A 216 -6.59 -13.30 5.66
CA ALA A 216 -7.49 -14.44 5.53
C ALA A 216 -6.73 -15.69 5.06
N TYR A 217 -7.03 -16.85 5.65
CA TYR A 217 -6.21 -18.04 5.46
C TYR A 217 -7.08 -19.32 5.40
N LEU A 218 -6.86 -20.14 4.37
CA LEU A 218 -7.27 -21.54 4.36
C LEU A 218 -6.07 -22.36 3.95
N ASP A 219 -5.75 -23.37 4.73
CA ASP A 219 -4.73 -24.32 4.36
C ASP A 219 -5.06 -25.73 4.87
N GLY A 220 -5.10 -26.67 3.93
CA GLY A 220 -5.14 -28.09 4.21
C GLY A 220 -6.52 -28.68 4.39
N GLY A 221 -7.53 -27.83 4.60
CA GLY A 221 -8.94 -28.22 4.66
C GLY A 221 -9.61 -28.23 3.28
N ILE A 222 -10.84 -28.74 3.24
CA ILE A 222 -11.75 -28.61 2.08
C ILE A 222 -13.07 -27.98 2.53
N GLY A 223 -13.65 -27.13 1.69
CA GLY A 223 -14.95 -26.52 1.97
C GLY A 223 -16.08 -27.55 1.88
N ARG A 224 -17.12 -27.40 2.70
CA ARG A 224 -18.35 -28.21 2.55
C ARG A 224 -19.27 -27.60 1.50
N LYS A 225 -19.80 -28.46 0.62
CA LYS A 225 -20.68 -28.09 -0.50
C LYS A 225 -21.86 -27.20 -0.09
N ASP A 226 -22.56 -27.56 0.98
CA ASP A 226 -23.77 -26.85 1.44
C ASP A 226 -23.52 -25.94 2.67
N GLU A 227 -22.27 -25.89 3.15
CA GLU A 227 -21.84 -25.12 4.32
C GLU A 227 -20.52 -24.39 3.98
N PRO A 228 -20.58 -23.25 3.26
CA PRO A 228 -19.40 -22.69 2.61
C PRO A 228 -18.38 -22.13 3.60
N LEU A 229 -17.10 -22.13 3.21
CA LEU A 229 -16.12 -21.21 3.80
C LEU A 229 -16.33 -19.86 3.14
N GLN A 230 -16.76 -18.87 3.92
CA GLN A 230 -17.15 -17.57 3.39
C GLN A 230 -16.55 -16.42 4.18
N PHE A 231 -16.01 -15.46 3.44
CA PHE A 231 -15.60 -14.17 3.95
C PHE A 231 -16.48 -13.11 3.31
N ARG A 232 -17.11 -12.23 4.10
CA ARG A 232 -18.00 -11.19 3.56
C ARG A 232 -17.82 -9.83 4.22
N ARG A 233 -17.73 -8.77 3.42
CA ARG A 233 -17.55 -7.38 3.91
C ARG A 233 -16.35 -7.25 4.83
N CYS A 234 -15.24 -7.90 4.46
CA CYS A 234 -14.03 -7.96 5.25
C CYS A 234 -12.88 -7.19 4.60
N HIS A 235 -11.95 -6.73 5.42
CA HIS A 235 -10.70 -6.10 4.96
C HIS A 235 -9.51 -6.96 5.42
N PHE A 236 -8.76 -7.50 4.47
CA PHE A 236 -7.62 -8.37 4.75
C PHE A 236 -6.33 -7.78 4.20
N MET A 237 -5.35 -7.61 5.07
CA MET A 237 -4.05 -7.07 4.73
C MET A 237 -2.94 -8.06 5.07
N ASN A 238 -2.00 -8.14 4.14
CA ASN A 238 -0.72 -8.80 4.30
C ASN A 238 0.40 -7.77 4.49
N LEU A 239 1.39 -8.10 5.32
CA LEU A 239 2.54 -7.25 5.62
C LEU A 239 3.87 -7.94 5.27
N ASP A 240 3.89 -8.79 4.26
CA ASP A 240 5.05 -9.58 3.84
C ASP A 240 5.21 -9.60 2.33
N ARG A 241 6.42 -9.94 1.90
CA ARG A 241 6.78 -10.08 0.49
C ARG A 241 7.19 -11.47 0.11
N TRP A 242 7.39 -12.36 1.09
CA TRP A 242 7.75 -13.72 0.76
C TRP A 242 6.75 -14.23 -0.24
N GLN A 243 7.23 -14.91 -1.27
CA GLN A 243 6.36 -15.47 -2.29
C GLN A 243 5.28 -16.37 -1.69
N ASN A 244 5.31 -16.74 -0.40
CA ASN A 244 4.29 -17.48 0.34
C ASN A 244 3.16 -16.61 0.95
N ALA A 245 3.31 -15.31 0.76
CA ALA A 245 2.56 -14.17 1.24
C ALA A 245 1.22 -13.94 0.51
N GLY A 246 0.17 -13.39 1.12
CA GLY A 246 -0.96 -12.83 0.37
C GLY A 246 -2.04 -12.20 1.25
N GLY A 247 -2.75 -11.17 0.76
CA GLY A 247 -3.87 -10.57 1.51
C GLY A 247 -4.86 -11.65 1.97
N ALA A 248 -5.15 -12.59 1.09
CA ALA A 248 -5.64 -13.93 1.40
C ALA A 248 -4.70 -15.03 0.88
N PHE A 249 -4.58 -16.12 1.64
CA PHE A 249 -3.88 -17.34 1.23
C PHE A 249 -4.83 -18.54 1.27
N ILE A 250 -5.07 -19.19 0.14
CA ILE A 250 -6.03 -20.31 0.01
C ILE A 250 -5.36 -21.54 -0.59
N ARG A 251 -5.28 -22.62 0.19
CA ARG A 251 -4.85 -23.95 -0.27
C ARG A 251 -5.84 -25.01 0.19
N ALA A 252 -6.69 -25.44 -0.74
CA ALA A 252 -7.51 -26.62 -0.55
C ALA A 252 -6.75 -27.88 -1.02
N GLN A 253 -7.22 -29.05 -0.58
CA GLN A 253 -6.60 -30.33 -0.91
C GLN A 253 -7.50 -31.23 -1.79
N ASN A 254 -8.24 -30.65 -2.74
CA ASN A 254 -9.08 -31.46 -3.63
C ASN A 254 -8.24 -32.29 -4.61
N ALA A 255 -8.59 -33.57 -4.80
CA ALA A 255 -7.91 -34.45 -5.75
C ALA A 255 -8.24 -34.14 -7.24
N ALA A 256 -9.25 -33.31 -7.49
CA ALA A 256 -9.66 -32.84 -8.81
C ALA A 256 -10.29 -31.44 -8.68
N MET A 257 -10.37 -30.70 -9.80
CA MET A 257 -11.01 -29.39 -9.81
C MET A 257 -12.47 -29.49 -9.31
N PRO A 258 -12.82 -28.83 -8.21
CA PRO A 258 -14.14 -28.95 -7.61
C PRO A 258 -15.22 -28.21 -8.43
N GLU A 259 -16.43 -28.76 -8.42
CA GLU A 259 -17.57 -28.19 -9.16
C GLU A 259 -18.00 -26.81 -8.62
N GLN A 260 -17.70 -26.53 -7.35
CA GLN A 260 -18.05 -25.31 -6.64
C GLN A 260 -16.81 -24.73 -5.95
N PRO A 261 -16.80 -23.42 -5.67
CA PRO A 261 -15.70 -22.80 -4.93
C PRO A 261 -15.62 -23.30 -3.49
N GLU A 262 -14.41 -23.58 -3.02
CA GLU A 262 -14.13 -23.94 -1.63
C GLU A 262 -14.29 -22.75 -0.72
N VAL A 263 -13.82 -21.60 -1.20
CA VAL A 263 -13.85 -20.33 -0.49
C VAL A 263 -14.53 -19.29 -1.36
N THR A 264 -15.46 -18.56 -0.77
CA THR A 264 -16.07 -17.39 -1.38
C THR A 264 -15.72 -16.13 -0.59
N PHE A 265 -15.19 -15.14 -1.27
CA PHE A 265 -15.06 -13.77 -0.80
C PHE A 265 -16.16 -12.92 -1.44
N GLU A 266 -16.92 -12.21 -0.62
CA GLU A 266 -17.99 -11.31 -1.06
C GLU A 266 -17.77 -9.91 -0.47
N ASP A 267 -17.70 -8.88 -1.32
CA ASP A 267 -17.51 -7.49 -0.91
C ASP A 267 -16.28 -7.30 0.01
N CYS A 268 -15.19 -8.04 -0.28
CA CYS A 268 -13.96 -7.98 0.51
C CYS A 268 -12.92 -7.08 -0.14
N THR A 269 -12.05 -6.48 0.67
CA THR A 269 -10.83 -5.82 0.21
C THR A 269 -9.62 -6.65 0.62
N LEU A 270 -8.78 -7.02 -0.35
CA LEU A 270 -7.54 -7.77 -0.15
C LEU A 270 -6.35 -6.88 -0.53
N VAL A 271 -5.47 -6.59 0.43
CA VAL A 271 -4.33 -5.68 0.26
C VAL A 271 -3.03 -6.42 0.54
N SER A 272 -2.02 -6.23 -0.32
CA SER A 272 -0.70 -6.83 -0.14
C SER A 272 0.38 -6.06 -0.88
N PRO A 273 1.63 -6.06 -0.41
CA PRO A 273 2.76 -5.58 -1.19
C PRO A 273 2.99 -6.37 -2.48
N ASP A 274 2.78 -7.69 -2.49
CA ASP A 274 3.17 -8.55 -3.63
C ASP A 274 1.98 -9.16 -4.40
N ASN A 275 1.01 -9.75 -3.69
CA ASN A 275 -0.15 -10.40 -4.29
C ASN A 275 -1.35 -10.37 -3.35
N ALA A 276 -2.54 -10.03 -3.87
CA ALA A 276 -3.74 -9.84 -3.06
C ALA A 276 -4.39 -11.19 -2.71
N LEU A 277 -4.45 -12.10 -3.67
CA LEU A 277 -4.85 -13.49 -3.47
C LEU A 277 -3.69 -14.41 -3.86
N ARG A 278 -3.27 -15.23 -2.90
CA ARG A 278 -2.42 -16.38 -3.16
C ARG A 278 -3.20 -17.67 -3.07
N ALA A 279 -3.00 -18.57 -4.03
CA ALA A 279 -3.60 -19.88 -3.94
C ALA A 279 -2.74 -21.03 -4.49
N ALA A 280 -3.13 -22.25 -4.08
CA ALA A 280 -2.64 -23.53 -4.60
C ALA A 280 -1.15 -23.85 -4.32
N CYS A 281 -0.71 -23.67 -3.07
CA CYS A 281 0.68 -23.96 -2.66
C CYS A 281 0.92 -25.45 -2.34
N SER A 282 1.00 -26.36 -3.30
CA SER A 282 1.36 -27.76 -3.02
C SER A 282 2.68 -28.19 -3.69
N HIS A 283 3.55 -28.82 -2.91
CA HIS A 283 4.59 -29.74 -3.43
C HIS A 283 3.98 -31.07 -3.91
N ASP A 284 2.68 -31.23 -3.70
CA ASP A 284 1.87 -32.31 -4.23
C ASP A 284 1.22 -31.88 -5.55
N ASP A 285 1.66 -32.50 -6.62
CA ASP A 285 1.30 -32.19 -7.99
C ASP A 285 -0.14 -32.59 -8.37
N SER A 286 -0.92 -33.10 -7.41
CA SER A 286 -2.25 -33.66 -7.66
C SER A 286 -3.43 -32.85 -7.09
N LEU A 287 -3.16 -31.73 -6.40
CA LEU A 287 -4.19 -31.01 -5.65
C LEU A 287 -4.74 -29.79 -6.39
N TYR A 288 -6.02 -29.49 -6.16
CA TYR A 288 -6.78 -28.44 -6.84
C TYR A 288 -7.49 -27.52 -5.85
N THR A 289 -7.65 -26.25 -6.23
CA THR A 289 -8.32 -25.23 -5.44
C THR A 289 -9.22 -24.38 -6.33
N ARG A 290 -10.47 -24.15 -5.94
CA ARG A 290 -11.36 -23.18 -6.59
C ARG A 290 -11.77 -22.07 -5.62
N VAL A 291 -11.66 -20.82 -6.06
CA VAL A 291 -12.00 -19.64 -5.24
C VAL A 291 -12.99 -18.77 -6.00
N LYS A 292 -13.98 -18.22 -5.30
CA LYS A 292 -14.87 -17.19 -5.84
C LYS A 292 -14.62 -15.84 -5.17
N LEU A 293 -14.52 -14.81 -6.00
CA LEU A 293 -14.43 -13.40 -5.60
C LEU A 293 -15.63 -12.67 -6.21
N LYS A 294 -16.47 -12.09 -5.36
CA LYS A 294 -17.63 -11.32 -5.77
C LYS A 294 -17.58 -9.93 -5.16
N ASP A 295 -17.76 -8.89 -5.96
CA ASP A 295 -17.71 -7.49 -5.54
C ASP A 295 -16.41 -7.14 -4.78
N CYS A 296 -15.29 -7.83 -5.06
CA CYS A 296 -14.05 -7.69 -4.29
C CYS A 296 -13.12 -6.63 -4.86
N ARG A 297 -12.31 -6.01 -4.00
CA ARG A 297 -11.20 -5.10 -4.35
C ARG A 297 -9.88 -5.77 -4.02
N LEU A 298 -9.03 -5.98 -5.01
CA LEU A 298 -7.72 -6.61 -4.86
C LEU A 298 -6.64 -5.57 -5.19
N ILE A 299 -5.89 -5.15 -4.18
CA ILE A 299 -4.93 -4.04 -4.30
C ILE A 299 -3.52 -4.56 -3.98
N VAL A 300 -2.67 -4.56 -5.01
CA VAL A 300 -1.24 -4.82 -4.88
C VAL A 300 -0.49 -3.51 -5.04
N LEU A 301 0.38 -3.21 -4.05
CA LEU A 301 1.11 -1.94 -3.99
C LEU A 301 2.42 -1.92 -4.77
N ASN A 302 2.80 -3.03 -5.41
CA ASN A 302 4.00 -3.13 -6.22
C ASN A 302 3.67 -3.03 -7.73
N PHE A 303 4.16 -1.95 -8.36
CA PHE A 303 4.12 -1.65 -9.79
C PHE A 303 5.53 -1.62 -10.40
N ALA A 304 6.42 -2.53 -9.98
CA ALA A 304 7.80 -2.65 -10.45
C ALA A 304 8.00 -2.38 -11.95
N GLN A 305 9.19 -1.90 -12.31
CA GLN A 305 9.55 -1.62 -13.71
C GLN A 305 9.57 -2.89 -14.56
N THR A 306 9.29 -2.75 -15.85
CA THR A 306 9.18 -3.87 -16.79
C THR A 306 10.50 -4.54 -17.18
N GLN A 307 11.60 -3.81 -17.06
CA GLN A 307 12.94 -4.34 -17.34
C GLN A 307 13.55 -5.11 -16.18
N PHE A 308 12.94 -5.07 -14.99
CA PHE A 308 13.43 -5.83 -13.86
C PHE A 308 13.12 -7.32 -14.01
N GLY A 309 14.03 -8.14 -13.48
CA GLY A 309 13.88 -9.60 -13.48
C GLY A 309 12.71 -10.07 -12.60
N PRO A 310 12.32 -11.35 -12.73
CA PRO A 310 11.17 -11.93 -12.02
C PRO A 310 11.29 -11.85 -10.48
N ASP A 311 12.50 -11.67 -9.95
CA ASP A 311 12.75 -11.56 -8.49
C ASP A 311 12.45 -10.16 -7.92
N GLN A 312 12.12 -9.17 -8.76
CA GLN A 312 11.81 -7.80 -8.37
C GLN A 312 10.37 -7.39 -8.72
N ALA A 313 9.83 -7.96 -9.80
CA ALA A 313 8.43 -7.79 -10.17
C ALA A 313 7.47 -8.44 -9.15
N SER A 314 6.27 -7.87 -9.00
CA SER A 314 5.21 -8.53 -8.23
C SER A 314 4.83 -9.86 -8.86
N SER A 315 4.53 -10.85 -8.01
CA SER A 315 4.07 -12.17 -8.44
C SER A 315 2.75 -12.11 -9.22
N GLY A 316 1.97 -11.03 -9.09
CA GLY A 316 0.68 -10.79 -9.72
C GLY A 316 -0.41 -10.50 -8.69
N VAL A 317 -1.50 -9.82 -9.09
CA VAL A 317 -2.64 -9.57 -8.21
C VAL A 317 -3.22 -10.88 -7.66
N ILE A 318 -3.33 -11.88 -8.54
CA ILE A 318 -3.66 -13.26 -8.21
C ILE A 318 -2.46 -14.12 -8.57
N TYR A 319 -1.91 -14.84 -7.58
CA TYR A 319 -0.73 -15.68 -7.77
C TYR A 319 -1.02 -17.14 -7.44
N CYS A 320 -0.68 -18.02 -8.39
CA CYS A 320 -0.74 -19.48 -8.25
C CYS A 320 0.66 -20.08 -8.20
N ASN A 321 1.00 -20.73 -7.09
CA ASN A 321 2.31 -21.36 -6.95
C ASN A 321 2.27 -22.89 -7.00
N ALA A 322 1.22 -23.45 -7.60
CA ALA A 322 1.12 -24.87 -7.91
C ALA A 322 2.15 -25.28 -8.98
N LYS A 323 2.34 -26.58 -9.16
CA LYS A 323 3.16 -27.10 -10.27
C LYS A 323 2.57 -26.74 -11.63
N ASP A 324 1.25 -26.79 -11.77
CA ASP A 324 0.52 -26.33 -12.95
C ASP A 324 -0.57 -25.35 -12.50
N ALA A 325 -0.56 -24.14 -13.05
CA ALA A 325 -1.50 -23.10 -12.65
C ALA A 325 -2.97 -23.42 -12.94
N SER A 326 -3.26 -24.38 -13.84
CA SER A 326 -4.62 -24.88 -14.05
C SER A 326 -5.21 -25.61 -12.83
N GLN A 327 -4.36 -25.95 -11.85
CA GLN A 327 -4.78 -26.47 -10.54
C GLN A 327 -5.50 -25.43 -9.68
N LEU A 328 -5.39 -24.14 -10.03
CA LEU A 328 -6.20 -23.06 -9.47
C LEU A 328 -7.28 -22.66 -10.47
N HIS A 329 -8.53 -22.59 -10.01
CA HIS A 329 -9.61 -21.90 -10.73
C HIS A 329 -10.16 -20.73 -9.92
N VAL A 330 -10.37 -19.59 -10.57
CA VAL A 330 -10.90 -18.38 -9.93
C VAL A 330 -12.16 -17.88 -10.64
N ASP A 331 -13.28 -17.86 -9.93
CA ASP A 331 -14.52 -17.22 -10.37
C ASP A 331 -14.51 -15.74 -9.95
N LEU A 332 -14.57 -14.82 -10.91
CA LEU A 332 -14.52 -13.37 -10.71
C LEU A 332 -15.85 -12.72 -11.09
N GLU A 333 -16.49 -12.05 -10.14
CA GLU A 333 -17.78 -11.39 -10.33
C GLU A 333 -17.71 -9.95 -9.81
N HIS A 334 -17.82 -8.95 -10.69
CA HIS A 334 -17.83 -7.53 -10.30
C HIS A 334 -16.59 -7.03 -9.53
N CYS A 335 -15.40 -7.55 -9.82
CA CYS A 335 -14.17 -7.24 -9.08
C CYS A 335 -13.37 -6.05 -9.65
N ARG A 336 -12.62 -5.37 -8.79
CA ARG A 336 -11.60 -4.37 -9.14
C ARG A 336 -10.23 -4.86 -8.70
N MET A 337 -9.25 -4.81 -9.60
CA MET A 337 -7.93 -5.40 -9.38
C MET A 337 -6.83 -4.43 -9.83
N MET A 338 -5.84 -4.17 -8.99
CA MET A 338 -4.69 -3.34 -9.37
C MET A 338 -3.36 -3.87 -8.86
N GLY A 339 -2.30 -3.68 -9.65
CA GLY A 339 -0.92 -4.08 -9.33
C GLY A 339 -0.02 -4.13 -10.56
N TYR A 340 1.18 -4.71 -10.46
CA TYR A 340 2.07 -4.87 -11.62
C TYR A 340 1.38 -5.61 -12.78
N LYS A 341 0.87 -6.82 -12.54
CA LYS A 341 0.18 -7.69 -13.51
C LYS A 341 -1.00 -8.41 -12.87
N LEU A 342 -1.99 -8.84 -13.66
CA LEU A 342 -3.20 -9.49 -13.13
C LEU A 342 -2.93 -10.89 -12.56
N PHE A 343 -2.43 -11.80 -13.39
CA PHE A 343 -2.15 -13.18 -13.01
C PHE A 343 -0.64 -13.43 -12.99
N GLY A 344 -0.20 -14.25 -12.05
CA GLY A 344 1.08 -14.93 -12.18
C GLY A 344 1.05 -16.36 -11.70
N ALA A 345 2.04 -17.11 -12.17
CA ALA A 345 2.16 -18.52 -11.90
C ALA A 345 3.61 -18.97 -11.89
N SER A 346 3.90 -20.06 -11.15
CA SER A 346 5.19 -20.76 -11.28
C SER A 346 5.33 -21.46 -12.64
N SER A 347 4.22 -21.99 -13.18
CA SER A 347 4.16 -22.66 -14.49
C SER A 347 2.70 -22.75 -14.96
N GLY A 348 2.48 -22.69 -16.27
CA GLY A 348 1.14 -22.72 -16.87
C GLY A 348 0.35 -21.42 -16.74
N GLU A 349 -0.94 -21.47 -17.02
CA GLU A 349 -1.87 -20.33 -16.91
C GLU A 349 -2.95 -20.60 -15.86
N VAL A 350 -3.30 -19.58 -15.08
CA VAL A 350 -4.36 -19.67 -14.07
C VAL A 350 -5.70 -19.85 -14.80
N SER A 351 -6.48 -20.84 -14.37
CA SER A 351 -7.85 -21.02 -14.88
C SER A 351 -8.78 -20.01 -14.22
N TYR A 352 -9.69 -19.41 -14.99
CA TYR A 352 -10.65 -18.45 -14.45
C TYR A 352 -11.98 -18.43 -15.22
N ALA A 353 -12.99 -17.86 -14.59
CA ALA A 353 -14.26 -17.49 -15.21
C ALA A 353 -14.66 -16.08 -14.75
N THR A 354 -15.26 -15.30 -15.63
CA THR A 354 -15.72 -13.94 -15.31
C THR A 354 -17.24 -13.82 -15.43
N THR A 355 -17.82 -12.98 -14.59
CA THR A 355 -19.22 -12.55 -14.67
C THR A 355 -19.31 -11.07 -14.32
N GLY A 356 -20.16 -10.32 -15.00
CA GLY A 356 -20.33 -8.89 -14.75
C GLY A 356 -19.11 -8.06 -15.14
N ASN A 357 -18.95 -6.90 -14.49
CA ASN A 357 -17.88 -5.95 -14.81
C ASN A 357 -16.63 -6.19 -13.95
N ASN A 358 -15.57 -6.75 -14.54
CA ASN A 358 -14.29 -6.95 -13.85
C ASN A 358 -13.25 -5.97 -14.40
N GLN A 359 -12.75 -5.09 -13.55
CA GLN A 359 -11.88 -3.97 -13.92
C GLN A 359 -10.45 -4.20 -13.44
N VAL A 360 -9.47 -3.86 -14.29
CA VAL A 360 -8.04 -4.12 -14.03
C VAL A 360 -7.20 -2.90 -14.35
N TYR A 361 -6.43 -2.42 -13.38
CA TYR A 361 -5.42 -1.37 -13.55
C TYR A 361 -4.02 -1.97 -13.33
N VAL A 362 -3.23 -2.09 -14.39
CA VAL A 362 -1.91 -2.73 -14.35
C VAL A 362 -0.84 -1.90 -15.03
N GLN A 363 0.41 -2.33 -14.90
CA GLN A 363 1.53 -1.76 -15.63
C GLN A 363 1.29 -1.84 -17.15
N PHE A 364 1.62 -0.78 -17.89
CA PHE A 364 1.21 -0.56 -19.28
C PHE A 364 1.65 -1.66 -20.28
N GLU A 365 2.79 -2.30 -20.06
CA GLU A 365 3.30 -3.41 -20.89
C GLU A 365 2.67 -4.75 -20.55
N GLN A 366 1.99 -4.86 -19.40
CA GLN A 366 1.34 -6.10 -19.01
C GLN A 366 0.07 -6.33 -19.84
N THR A 367 -0.18 -7.60 -20.11
CA THR A 367 -1.37 -8.03 -20.83
C THR A 367 -2.55 -8.12 -19.88
N VAL A 368 -3.71 -7.73 -20.38
CA VAL A 368 -5.00 -7.90 -19.70
C VAL A 368 -5.85 -8.81 -20.58
N PRO A 369 -6.39 -9.94 -20.07
CA PRO A 369 -7.25 -10.80 -20.87
C PRO A 369 -8.51 -10.05 -21.34
N ARG A 370 -9.05 -10.45 -22.49
CA ARG A 370 -10.17 -9.74 -23.15
C ARG A 370 -11.46 -9.69 -22.32
N ASP A 371 -11.59 -10.59 -21.35
CA ASP A 371 -12.76 -10.69 -20.47
C ASP A 371 -12.76 -9.63 -19.35
N PHE A 372 -11.74 -8.78 -19.28
CA PHE A 372 -11.59 -7.72 -18.28
C PHE A 372 -11.60 -6.32 -18.94
N GLU A 373 -12.18 -5.35 -18.24
CA GLU A 373 -12.06 -3.94 -18.58
C GLU A 373 -10.70 -3.41 -18.09
N ARG A 374 -9.80 -3.05 -19.01
CA ARG A 374 -8.55 -2.37 -18.66
C ARG A 374 -8.84 -0.92 -18.32
N ILE A 375 -8.38 -0.48 -17.17
CA ILE A 375 -8.44 0.91 -16.73
C ILE A 375 -7.14 1.60 -17.10
N GLY A 376 -7.24 2.69 -17.87
CA GLY A 376 -6.09 3.51 -18.27
C GLY A 376 -5.73 4.59 -17.26
N PRO A 377 -6.67 5.47 -16.86
CA PRO A 377 -6.40 6.51 -15.87
C PRO A 377 -6.12 5.95 -14.47
N TRP A 378 -5.30 6.65 -13.68
CA TRP A 378 -5.05 6.30 -12.28
C TRP A 378 -6.37 6.32 -11.47
N PRO A 379 -6.78 5.19 -10.85
CA PRO A 379 -8.07 5.11 -10.17
C PRO A 379 -7.97 5.67 -8.75
N THR A 380 -8.03 7.00 -8.61
CA THR A 380 -7.91 7.71 -7.32
C THR A 380 -8.86 7.18 -6.23
N GLU A 381 -10.05 6.74 -6.63
CA GLU A 381 -11.07 6.22 -5.73
C GLU A 381 -10.75 4.80 -5.22
N TRP A 382 -9.98 3.99 -5.95
CA TRP A 382 -9.60 2.65 -5.50
C TRP A 382 -8.55 2.71 -4.40
N ILE A 383 -7.68 3.72 -4.43
CA ILE A 383 -6.69 3.93 -3.36
C ILE A 383 -7.36 4.22 -2.01
N THR A 384 -8.59 4.74 -2.01
CA THR A 384 -9.34 4.93 -0.76
C THR A 384 -9.75 3.61 -0.10
N ASP A 385 -9.83 2.52 -0.87
CA ASP A 385 -10.11 1.18 -0.36
C ASP A 385 -8.92 0.58 0.42
N LEU A 386 -7.72 1.17 0.37
CA LEU A 386 -6.63 0.86 1.33
C LEU A 386 -7.03 1.19 2.77
N GLY A 387 -7.98 2.12 2.94
CA GLY A 387 -8.51 2.49 4.24
C GLY A 387 -9.29 1.35 4.88
N VAL A 388 -9.14 1.22 6.18
CA VAL A 388 -9.84 0.18 6.93
C VAL A 388 -11.20 0.70 7.39
N PRO A 389 -12.33 0.06 7.00
CA PRO A 389 -13.67 0.54 7.32
C PRO A 389 -13.93 0.66 8.84
N GLY A 390 -14.69 1.67 9.25
CA GLY A 390 -15.15 1.82 10.64
C GLY A 390 -14.11 2.35 11.62
N PHE A 391 -12.85 2.53 11.21
CA PHE A 391 -11.94 3.43 11.90
C PHE A 391 -12.19 4.86 11.41
N PRO A 392 -12.25 5.88 12.29
CA PRO A 392 -12.35 7.25 11.83
C PRO A 392 -11.13 7.53 10.97
N VAL A 393 -11.33 7.77 9.67
CA VAL A 393 -10.31 8.43 8.86
C VAL A 393 -10.06 9.72 9.63
N ALA A 394 -8.88 9.83 10.27
CA ALA A 394 -8.50 11.04 10.98
C ALA A 394 -8.87 12.18 10.03
N GLU A 395 -9.62 13.19 10.49
CA GLU A 395 -9.98 14.34 9.67
C GLU A 395 -8.66 15.03 9.23
N LYS A 396 -8.00 14.46 8.22
CA LYS A 396 -6.88 15.01 7.48
C LYS A 396 -7.51 16.01 6.53
N ARG A 397 -8.21 16.99 7.10
CA ARG A 397 -8.47 18.23 6.37
C ARG A 397 -7.09 18.79 6.08
N ILE A 398 -6.86 19.09 4.81
CA ILE A 398 -5.81 20.00 4.34
C ILE A 398 -5.61 21.07 5.43
N LYS A 399 -4.47 21.08 6.11
CA LYS A 399 -4.19 22.16 7.06
C LYS A 399 -4.02 23.42 6.22
N THR A 400 -4.89 24.40 6.44
CA THR A 400 -4.89 25.66 5.66
C THR A 400 -4.22 26.82 6.42
N ASN A 401 -3.93 26.63 7.71
CA ASN A 401 -3.40 27.70 8.59
C ASN A 401 -1.89 27.56 8.82
N TRP A 402 -1.16 27.27 7.75
CA TRP A 402 0.29 27.28 7.81
C TRP A 402 0.84 28.70 7.98
N PRO A 403 2.01 28.89 8.64
CA PRO A 403 2.65 30.18 8.69
C PRO A 403 2.85 30.75 7.28
N SER A 404 2.44 32.00 7.07
CA SER A 404 2.61 32.68 5.79
C SER A 404 4.09 32.74 5.41
N LEU A 405 4.40 32.31 4.20
CA LEU A 405 5.75 32.42 3.63
C LEU A 405 5.91 33.81 3.02
N SER A 406 6.94 34.55 3.40
CA SER A 406 7.17 35.93 2.96
C SER A 406 7.50 36.06 1.47
N PHE A 407 7.89 34.96 0.83
CA PHE A 407 8.28 34.87 -0.59
C PHE A 407 7.22 34.19 -1.48
N ASP A 408 6.06 33.85 -0.93
CA ASP A 408 4.94 33.22 -1.64
C ASP A 408 3.99 34.26 -2.27
N PRO A 409 3.88 34.36 -3.60
CA PRO A 409 3.07 35.39 -4.27
C PRO A 409 1.57 35.31 -3.98
N THR A 410 1.08 34.17 -3.50
CA THR A 410 -0.34 33.97 -3.13
C THR A 410 -0.63 34.34 -1.67
N SER A 411 0.41 34.61 -0.86
CA SER A 411 0.26 34.98 0.54
C SER A 411 -0.23 36.42 0.70
N ALA A 412 -1.06 36.66 1.72
CA ALA A 412 -1.50 38.01 2.07
C ALA A 412 -0.35 38.92 2.56
N ASN A 413 0.71 38.33 3.13
CA ASN A 413 1.86 39.05 3.68
C ASN A 413 3.02 39.19 2.67
N PHE A 414 2.83 38.79 1.42
CA PHE A 414 3.86 38.85 0.40
C PHE A 414 4.12 40.28 -0.07
N THR A 415 5.35 40.74 0.12
CA THR A 415 5.80 42.08 -0.29
C THR A 415 6.76 42.05 -1.49
N GLY A 416 7.03 40.88 -2.07
CA GLY A 416 7.89 40.72 -3.23
C GLY A 416 7.19 41.09 -4.56
N ARG A 417 7.86 40.81 -5.68
CA ARG A 417 7.33 41.02 -7.04
C ARG A 417 6.13 40.10 -7.28
N LYS A 418 5.01 40.66 -7.74
CA LYS A 418 3.87 39.87 -8.24
C LYS A 418 3.95 39.76 -9.76
N GLY A 419 4.21 38.55 -10.24
CA GLY A 419 4.25 38.21 -11.66
C GLY A 419 2.87 37.95 -12.25
N LYS A 420 2.85 37.37 -13.46
CA LYS A 420 1.63 36.95 -14.16
C LYS A 420 0.89 35.83 -13.42
N THR A 421 -0.44 35.93 -13.35
CA THR A 421 -1.34 34.81 -13.02
C THR A 421 -1.83 34.15 -14.32
N ILE A 422 -1.72 32.83 -14.40
CA ILE A 422 -2.04 32.03 -15.59
C ILE A 422 -3.03 30.93 -15.18
N TYR A 423 -4.09 30.73 -15.96
CA TYR A 423 -5.16 29.77 -15.66
C TYR A 423 -5.09 28.55 -16.58
N VAL A 424 -5.36 27.37 -16.01
CA VAL A 424 -5.41 26.08 -16.73
C VAL A 424 -6.77 25.43 -16.52
N SER A 425 -7.49 25.18 -17.61
CA SER A 425 -8.77 24.49 -17.62
C SER A 425 -9.09 23.96 -19.01
N LYS A 426 -9.56 22.70 -19.09
CA LYS A 426 -10.13 22.12 -20.32
C LYS A 426 -11.36 22.86 -20.86
N LEU A 427 -11.96 23.75 -20.06
CA LEU A 427 -13.13 24.57 -20.45
C LEU A 427 -12.74 25.94 -21.03
N GLY A 428 -11.47 26.33 -20.97
CA GLY A 428 -10.99 27.58 -21.56
C GLY A 428 -10.96 27.54 -23.09
N ASP A 429 -10.66 28.66 -23.73
CA ASP A 429 -10.46 28.76 -25.18
C ASP A 429 -9.01 28.45 -25.64
N ASN A 430 -8.12 28.12 -24.70
CA ASN A 430 -6.71 27.80 -24.93
C ASN A 430 -5.87 28.93 -25.55
N THR A 431 -6.16 30.19 -25.22
CA THR A 431 -5.46 31.36 -25.82
C THR A 431 -4.25 31.84 -25.02
N ASP A 432 -4.44 32.64 -23.97
CA ASP A 432 -3.38 33.39 -23.30
C ASP A 432 -3.25 33.10 -21.79
N GLY A 433 -4.19 32.32 -21.24
CA GLY A 433 -4.25 31.93 -19.85
C GLY A 433 -4.55 33.08 -18.89
N SER A 434 -5.02 34.25 -19.33
CA SER A 434 -5.21 35.42 -18.46
C SER A 434 -6.46 35.36 -17.56
N SER A 435 -7.37 34.43 -17.80
CA SER A 435 -8.60 34.21 -17.04
C SER A 435 -9.14 32.80 -17.28
N TRP A 436 -10.14 32.35 -16.51
CA TRP A 436 -10.78 31.05 -16.72
C TRP A 436 -11.33 30.84 -18.15
N PRO A 437 -12.06 31.79 -18.77
CA PRO A 437 -12.48 31.65 -20.17
C PRO A 437 -11.33 31.56 -21.16
N LYS A 438 -10.18 32.15 -20.83
CA LYS A 438 -8.98 32.18 -21.67
C LYS A 438 -7.92 31.13 -21.27
N ALA A 439 -8.29 30.22 -20.38
CA ALA A 439 -7.36 29.29 -19.75
C ALA A 439 -6.71 28.37 -20.79
N PHE A 440 -5.45 28.02 -20.56
CA PHE A 440 -4.79 26.97 -21.32
C PHE A 440 -5.42 25.61 -21.01
N HIS A 441 -5.43 24.70 -21.99
CA HIS A 441 -5.94 23.34 -21.80
C HIS A 441 -4.96 22.43 -21.06
N THR A 442 -3.67 22.78 -21.07
CA THR A 442 -2.60 21.97 -20.48
C THR A 442 -1.76 22.79 -19.50
N ILE A 443 -1.21 22.11 -18.52
CA ILE A 443 -0.28 22.68 -17.54
C ILE A 443 1.00 23.08 -18.27
N GLN A 444 1.51 22.26 -19.20
CA GLN A 444 2.69 22.60 -19.99
C GLN A 444 2.56 23.91 -20.75
N ALA A 445 1.39 24.20 -21.34
CA ALA A 445 1.17 25.46 -22.06
C ALA A 445 1.23 26.66 -21.10
N ALA A 446 0.67 26.54 -19.90
CA ALA A 446 0.78 27.58 -18.88
C ALA A 446 2.22 27.78 -18.40
N LEU A 447 2.99 26.70 -18.24
CA LEU A 447 4.42 26.78 -17.89
C LEU A 447 5.24 27.48 -18.96
N SER A 448 5.01 27.14 -20.22
CA SER A 448 5.66 27.80 -21.37
C SER A 448 5.28 29.28 -21.51
N ALA A 449 4.18 29.71 -20.90
CA ALA A 449 3.71 31.09 -20.91
C ALA A 449 4.24 31.95 -19.74
N VAL A 450 5.08 31.38 -18.86
CA VAL A 450 5.85 32.15 -17.86
C VAL A 450 6.93 32.95 -18.61
N PRO A 451 6.95 34.29 -18.48
CA PRO A 451 7.73 35.14 -19.38
C PRO A 451 9.20 35.35 -18.98
N ASP A 452 9.55 35.13 -17.71
CA ASP A 452 10.85 35.50 -17.15
C ASP A 452 11.21 34.69 -15.89
N GLU A 453 12.44 34.90 -15.40
CA GLU A 453 13.01 34.28 -14.19
C GLU A 453 12.97 35.20 -12.96
N GLU A 454 12.25 36.33 -13.01
CA GLU A 454 12.19 37.30 -11.90
C GLU A 454 11.23 36.85 -10.77
N GLY A 455 10.53 35.73 -10.96
CA GLY A 455 9.74 35.08 -9.92
C GLY A 455 8.38 35.75 -9.61
N GLY A 456 7.60 35.18 -8.69
CA GLY A 456 6.31 35.70 -8.28
C GLY A 456 5.13 35.40 -9.21
N HIS A 457 5.32 34.52 -10.20
CA HIS A 457 4.25 34.07 -11.10
C HIS A 457 3.33 33.05 -10.41
N THR A 458 2.09 32.95 -10.86
CA THR A 458 1.12 31.99 -10.31
C THR A 458 0.39 31.26 -11.43
N ILE A 459 0.32 29.94 -11.35
CA ILE A 459 -0.50 29.09 -12.21
C ILE A 459 -1.63 28.50 -11.38
N VAL A 460 -2.86 28.75 -11.79
CA VAL A 460 -4.07 28.27 -11.11
C VAL A 460 -4.74 27.23 -11.99
N ILE A 461 -4.98 26.03 -11.45
CA ILE A 461 -5.48 24.90 -12.21
C ILE A 461 -6.88 24.51 -11.71
N ARG A 462 -7.83 24.36 -12.64
CA ARG A 462 -9.18 23.87 -12.33
C ARG A 462 -9.14 22.37 -12.02
N PRO A 463 -9.81 21.89 -10.95
CA PRO A 463 -10.00 20.46 -10.69
C PRO A 463 -10.48 19.68 -11.92
N ASP A 464 -9.67 18.68 -12.32
CA ASP A 464 -9.85 17.74 -13.42
C ASP A 464 -8.66 16.74 -13.42
N THR A 465 -8.66 15.77 -14.33
CA THR A 465 -7.51 14.89 -14.60
C THR A 465 -6.75 15.34 -15.84
N TYR A 466 -5.49 15.72 -15.69
CA TYR A 466 -4.60 16.16 -16.76
C TYR A 466 -3.57 15.06 -17.02
N PHE A 467 -3.61 14.47 -18.21
CA PHE A 467 -2.64 13.45 -18.65
C PHE A 467 -1.37 14.12 -19.16
N GLU A 468 -0.45 14.43 -18.25
CA GLU A 468 0.77 15.16 -18.55
C GLU A 468 1.94 14.58 -17.73
N GLY A 469 2.97 14.11 -18.43
CA GLY A 469 4.25 13.70 -17.87
C GLY A 469 5.38 14.59 -18.35
N SER A 470 6.53 14.55 -17.69
CA SER A 470 7.75 15.23 -18.15
C SER A 470 7.61 16.74 -18.42
N LEU A 471 6.83 17.44 -17.58
CA LEU A 471 6.64 18.88 -17.68
C LEU A 471 7.99 19.63 -17.69
N VAL A 472 8.14 20.50 -18.69
CA VAL A 472 9.32 21.34 -18.92
C VAL A 472 9.05 22.74 -18.43
N PHE A 473 10.02 23.27 -17.69
CA PHE A 473 9.91 24.56 -17.03
C PHE A 473 10.99 25.49 -17.58
N PRO A 474 10.61 26.57 -18.27
CA PRO A 474 11.59 27.45 -18.89
C PRO A 474 12.32 28.33 -17.86
N HIS A 475 11.71 28.63 -16.72
CA HIS A 475 12.22 29.61 -15.77
C HIS A 475 12.09 29.15 -14.30
N PRO A 476 13.16 29.30 -13.48
CA PRO A 476 13.07 29.14 -12.03
C PRO A 476 12.31 30.33 -11.39
N GLY A 477 12.02 30.23 -10.10
CA GLY A 477 11.65 31.41 -9.30
C GLY A 477 12.87 32.24 -8.89
N ALA A 478 12.63 33.40 -8.27
CA ALA A 478 13.68 34.28 -7.77
C ALA A 478 13.77 34.26 -6.24
N ALA A 479 14.94 34.57 -5.70
CA ALA A 479 15.11 34.73 -4.26
C ALA A 479 14.13 35.79 -3.72
N GLY A 480 13.35 35.45 -2.70
CA GLY A 480 12.30 36.32 -2.16
C GLY A 480 11.01 36.43 -2.98
N ALA A 481 10.93 35.81 -4.17
CA ALA A 481 9.73 35.81 -5.02
C ALA A 481 9.59 34.46 -5.74
N TYR A 482 9.00 33.47 -5.07
CA TYR A 482 8.84 32.14 -5.65
C TYR A 482 7.73 32.15 -6.70
N ASN A 483 7.77 31.21 -7.65
CA ASN A 483 6.63 30.93 -8.50
C ASN A 483 5.68 29.95 -7.79
N THR A 484 4.40 29.90 -8.17
CA THR A 484 3.41 29.02 -7.53
C THR A 484 2.56 28.29 -8.55
N ILE A 485 2.35 26.98 -8.36
CA ILE A 485 1.30 26.18 -8.99
C ILE A 485 0.31 25.77 -7.92
N ILE A 486 -0.97 26.06 -8.13
CA ILE A 486 -2.02 25.76 -7.16
C ILE A 486 -3.26 25.20 -7.85
N GLY A 487 -3.77 24.08 -7.32
CA GLY A 487 -5.09 23.59 -7.66
C GLY A 487 -6.19 24.33 -6.92
N ASP A 488 -7.26 24.73 -7.63
CA ASP A 488 -8.47 25.33 -7.05
C ASP A 488 -9.35 24.26 -6.37
N ALA A 489 -8.77 23.53 -5.43
CA ALA A 489 -9.37 22.30 -4.91
C ALA A 489 -10.66 22.53 -4.10
N ASP A 490 -10.81 23.70 -3.49
CA ASP A 490 -12.00 24.10 -2.72
C ASP A 490 -12.93 25.05 -3.50
N GLY A 491 -12.58 25.41 -4.74
CA GLY A 491 -13.33 26.29 -5.62
C GLY A 491 -13.22 27.78 -5.30
N ARG A 492 -12.41 28.19 -4.30
CA ARG A 492 -12.32 29.59 -3.85
C ARG A 492 -11.54 30.48 -4.82
N LEU A 493 -10.77 29.91 -5.75
CA LEU A 493 -10.06 30.62 -6.81
C LEU A 493 -10.93 30.82 -8.07
N GLY A 494 -12.20 30.39 -8.03
CA GLY A 494 -13.23 30.76 -9.00
C GLY A 494 -13.31 29.87 -10.24
N SER A 495 -12.75 28.67 -10.21
CA SER A 495 -12.79 27.72 -11.34
C SER A 495 -14.17 27.11 -11.59
N GLY A 496 -15.09 27.24 -10.63
CA GLY A 496 -16.42 26.63 -10.67
C GLY A 496 -16.44 25.12 -10.43
N ALA A 497 -15.34 24.54 -9.95
CA ALA A 497 -15.25 23.13 -9.55
C ALA A 497 -14.61 22.98 -8.16
N LYS A 498 -14.80 21.80 -7.55
CA LYS A 498 -14.14 21.36 -6.33
C LYS A 498 -13.57 19.96 -6.56
N GLY A 499 -12.51 19.61 -5.86
CA GLY A 499 -11.84 18.30 -5.94
C GLY A 499 -10.36 18.41 -6.30
N TRP A 500 -9.73 17.27 -6.53
CA TRP A 500 -8.31 17.25 -6.89
C TRP A 500 -8.06 17.79 -8.30
N VAL A 501 -6.95 18.50 -8.45
CA VAL A 501 -6.25 18.57 -9.74
C VAL A 501 -5.36 17.35 -9.80
N VAL A 502 -5.72 16.38 -10.64
CA VAL A 502 -4.96 15.14 -10.83
C VAL A 502 -4.02 15.34 -12.02
N ILE A 503 -2.72 15.23 -11.81
CA ILE A 503 -1.70 15.14 -12.84
C ILE A 503 -1.37 13.65 -12.97
N ASP A 504 -1.86 13.05 -14.04
CA ASP A 504 -1.81 11.61 -14.28
C ASP A 504 -0.77 11.29 -15.35
N LEU A 505 0.15 10.40 -15.02
CA LEU A 505 1.27 10.01 -15.88
C LEU A 505 1.03 8.65 -16.53
N SER A 506 -0.10 8.01 -16.22
CA SER A 506 -0.52 6.78 -16.89
C SER A 506 -0.67 7.00 -18.40
N ASP A 507 -0.54 5.89 -19.13
CA ASP A 507 -1.11 5.85 -20.46
C ASP A 507 -2.65 5.83 -20.33
N PRO A 508 -3.38 6.77 -20.95
CA PRO A 508 -4.84 6.87 -20.81
C PRO A 508 -5.62 5.62 -21.25
N GLN A 509 -4.99 4.70 -21.96
CA GLN A 509 -5.56 3.42 -22.40
C GLN A 509 -4.92 2.22 -21.71
N LEU A 510 -3.61 2.28 -21.44
CA LEU A 510 -2.83 1.12 -20.99
C LEU A 510 -2.56 1.10 -19.48
N GLY A 511 -2.71 2.19 -18.75
CA GLY A 511 -2.50 2.17 -17.30
C GLY A 511 -1.11 2.64 -16.89
N PHE A 512 -0.60 2.07 -15.80
CA PHE A 512 0.56 2.60 -15.07
C PHE A 512 1.81 2.61 -15.94
N LYS A 513 2.38 3.80 -16.16
CA LYS A 513 3.49 4.01 -17.08
C LYS A 513 4.74 4.46 -16.30
N SER A 514 5.54 3.48 -15.88
CA SER A 514 6.87 3.74 -15.28
C SER A 514 7.98 3.03 -16.04
N CYS A 515 9.05 3.76 -16.31
CA CYS A 515 10.32 3.28 -16.85
C CYS A 515 11.47 3.86 -16.02
N ASP A 516 12.58 3.12 -15.92
CA ASP A 516 13.73 3.51 -15.08
C ASP A 516 14.27 4.90 -15.44
N CYS A 517 14.28 5.77 -14.43
CA CYS A 517 14.85 7.10 -14.47
C CYS A 517 16.38 7.11 -14.48
N TRP A 518 17.04 6.00 -14.10
CA TRP A 518 18.50 5.91 -13.98
C TRP A 518 19.20 5.54 -15.30
N CYS A 519 18.47 4.96 -16.25
CA CYS A 519 19.05 4.34 -17.43
C CYS A 519 19.68 5.30 -18.45
N LEU A 520 19.39 6.61 -18.39
CA LEU A 520 20.12 7.72 -19.04
C LEU A 520 19.50 9.05 -18.58
N PRO A 521 20.26 10.00 -18.01
CA PRO A 521 19.70 11.25 -17.47
C PRO A 521 18.93 12.01 -18.54
N GLY A 522 17.73 12.52 -18.23
CA GLY A 522 16.96 13.37 -19.13
C GLY A 522 17.78 14.57 -19.63
N ALA A 523 18.76 15.03 -18.84
CA ALA A 523 19.78 16.00 -19.24
C ALA A 523 20.58 15.60 -20.48
N VAL A 524 21.01 14.35 -20.61
CA VAL A 524 21.81 13.88 -21.76
C VAL A 524 20.97 13.94 -23.03
N TRP A 525 19.71 13.54 -22.96
CA TRP A 525 18.80 13.62 -24.11
C TRP A 525 18.40 15.05 -24.46
N ARG A 526 18.13 15.91 -23.47
CA ARG A 526 17.90 17.35 -23.68
C ARG A 526 19.13 18.00 -24.32
N TRP A 527 20.33 17.67 -23.85
CA TRP A 527 21.59 18.13 -24.45
C TRP A 527 21.75 17.58 -25.87
N LEU A 528 21.45 16.30 -26.10
CA LEU A 528 21.46 15.70 -27.44
C LEU A 528 20.50 16.42 -28.39
N ARG A 529 19.25 16.72 -28.00
CA ARG A 529 18.29 17.44 -28.85
C ARG A 529 18.57 18.94 -28.99
N ARG A 530 19.05 19.63 -27.94
CA ARG A 530 19.28 21.09 -28.00
C ARG A 530 20.65 21.47 -28.56
N VAL A 531 21.68 20.66 -28.30
CA VAL A 531 23.08 21.00 -28.61
C VAL A 531 23.62 20.12 -29.73
N VAL A 532 23.37 18.82 -29.70
CA VAL A 532 23.97 17.88 -30.66
C VAL A 532 23.15 17.79 -31.94
N GLU A 533 21.84 17.70 -31.87
CA GLU A 533 20.95 17.60 -33.02
C GLU A 533 21.10 18.81 -33.95
N PRO A 534 21.09 20.08 -33.49
CA PRO A 534 21.33 21.23 -34.37
C PRO A 534 22.71 21.20 -35.02
N LYS A 535 23.75 20.72 -34.31
CA LYS A 535 25.10 20.54 -34.87
C LYS A 535 25.12 19.47 -35.95
N TYR A 536 24.48 18.32 -35.72
CA TYR A 536 24.42 17.23 -36.69
C TYR A 536 23.55 17.58 -37.91
N GLN A 537 22.43 18.29 -37.69
CA GLN A 537 21.63 18.91 -38.76
C GLN A 537 22.44 19.92 -39.58
N GLN A 538 23.38 20.63 -38.95
CA GLN A 538 24.29 21.53 -39.66
C GLN A 538 25.37 20.76 -40.43
N ILE A 539 25.91 19.67 -39.89
CA ILE A 539 26.88 18.78 -40.56
C ILE A 539 26.25 18.19 -41.84
N LEU A 540 24.99 17.75 -41.82
CA LEU A 540 24.30 17.22 -43.00
C LEU A 540 24.21 18.19 -44.19
N LYS A 541 24.36 19.50 -43.94
CA LYS A 541 24.38 20.54 -44.98
C LYS A 541 25.73 20.67 -45.67
N ASP A 542 26.79 20.04 -45.14
CA ASP A 542 28.09 19.98 -45.82
C ASP A 542 27.98 19.08 -47.06
N LYS A 543 28.41 19.62 -48.20
CA LYS A 543 28.39 18.94 -49.51
C LYS A 543 29.59 18.00 -49.70
N ASN A 544 30.58 18.04 -48.81
CA ASN A 544 31.81 17.25 -48.92
C ASN A 544 31.78 15.94 -48.12
N LEU A 545 30.65 15.62 -47.47
CA LEU A 545 30.45 14.33 -46.79
C LEU A 545 30.43 13.18 -47.80
N THR A 546 31.16 12.10 -47.52
CA THR A 546 30.99 10.83 -48.24
C THR A 546 29.64 10.19 -47.87
N ASP A 547 29.11 9.32 -48.74
CA ASP A 547 27.83 8.64 -48.50
C ASP A 547 27.81 7.88 -47.15
N GLN A 548 28.93 7.24 -46.80
CA GLN A 548 29.07 6.50 -45.54
C GLN A 548 29.07 7.42 -44.31
N GLN A 549 29.65 8.63 -44.42
CA GLN A 549 29.60 9.62 -43.35
C GLN A 549 28.19 10.21 -43.21
N ARG A 550 27.50 10.46 -44.33
CA ARG A 550 26.13 10.94 -44.33
C ARG A 550 25.18 9.93 -43.68
N GLU A 551 25.28 8.65 -44.03
CA GLU A 551 24.50 7.57 -43.42
C GLU A 551 24.76 7.46 -41.90
N GLY A 552 26.02 7.61 -41.46
CA GLY A 552 26.36 7.60 -40.03
C GLY A 552 25.75 8.77 -39.24
N VAL A 553 25.77 9.98 -39.82
CA VAL A 553 25.15 11.18 -39.24
C VAL A 553 23.62 11.05 -39.21
N GLU A 554 23.02 10.53 -40.26
CA GLU A 554 21.56 10.29 -40.34
C GLU A 554 21.10 9.23 -39.32
N LYS A 555 21.81 8.10 -39.20
CA LYS A 555 21.51 7.08 -38.17
C LYS A 555 21.60 7.65 -36.76
N THR A 556 22.59 8.50 -36.50
CA THR A 556 22.73 9.17 -35.20
C THR A 556 21.56 10.12 -34.93
N LEU A 557 21.13 10.91 -35.93
CA LEU A 557 19.96 11.79 -35.81
C LEU A 557 18.66 11.01 -35.59
N VAL A 558 18.44 9.95 -36.36
CA VAL A 558 17.29 9.05 -36.19
C VAL A 558 17.28 8.44 -34.79
N THR A 559 18.45 8.11 -34.23
CA THR A 559 18.57 7.57 -32.87
C THR A 559 18.21 8.62 -31.80
N ILE A 560 18.65 9.87 -31.98
CA ILE A 560 18.30 11.00 -31.09
C ILE A 560 16.80 11.33 -31.17
N GLN A 561 16.20 11.24 -32.36
CA GLN A 561 14.80 11.58 -32.64
C GLN A 561 13.81 10.48 -32.25
N ASN A 562 14.20 9.20 -32.40
CA ASN A 562 13.33 8.06 -32.09
C ASN A 562 13.38 7.64 -30.62
N TYR A 563 14.24 8.23 -29.80
CA TYR A 563 14.27 7.88 -28.38
C TYR A 563 13.02 8.46 -27.69
N PRO A 564 12.19 7.60 -27.05
CA PRO A 564 10.99 8.06 -26.36
C PRO A 564 11.41 9.08 -25.30
N ASP A 565 10.60 10.15 -25.13
CA ASP A 565 10.74 11.04 -23.99
C ASP A 565 10.63 10.19 -22.73
N VAL A 566 11.78 9.86 -22.12
CA VAL A 566 11.84 8.94 -20.99
C VAL A 566 11.16 9.65 -19.82
N ASP A 567 10.06 9.06 -19.34
CA ASP A 567 9.06 9.69 -18.49
C ASP A 567 9.63 10.09 -17.12
N LEU A 568 9.99 11.37 -16.99
CA LEU A 568 10.50 11.99 -15.76
C LEU A 568 9.64 13.21 -15.44
N LEU A 569 8.55 13.05 -14.70
CA LEU A 569 7.96 14.22 -14.07
C LEU A 569 8.78 14.60 -12.83
N ALA A 570 9.62 15.60 -12.98
CA ALA A 570 10.22 16.31 -11.86
C ALA A 570 9.41 17.59 -11.62
N LEU A 571 8.45 17.57 -10.69
CA LEU A 571 7.82 18.81 -10.17
C LEU A 571 8.71 19.49 -9.12
N GLY A 572 10.02 19.45 -9.30
CA GLY A 572 11.00 19.88 -8.29
C GLY A 572 11.87 21.00 -8.82
N LEU A 573 11.28 22.15 -9.11
CA LEU A 573 12.01 23.30 -9.61
C LEU A 573 12.46 24.23 -8.51
N ASP A 574 13.54 24.92 -8.83
CA ASP A 574 14.13 25.87 -7.92
C ASP A 574 13.20 27.06 -7.70
N ARG A 575 12.86 27.30 -6.44
CA ARG A 575 12.00 28.38 -5.96
C ARG A 575 10.57 28.34 -6.54
N TRP A 576 10.00 27.14 -6.60
CA TRP A 576 8.58 26.93 -6.89
C TRP A 576 7.82 26.45 -5.65
N ILE A 577 6.54 26.80 -5.60
CA ILE A 577 5.57 26.34 -4.61
C ILE A 577 4.49 25.51 -5.31
N TYR A 578 4.20 24.32 -4.82
CA TYR A 578 3.16 23.43 -5.35
C TYR A 578 2.09 23.19 -4.28
N ARG A 579 0.81 23.36 -4.63
CA ARG A 579 -0.30 23.27 -3.68
C ARG A 579 -1.52 22.55 -4.21
N ASN A 580 -2.11 21.69 -3.38
CA ASN A 580 -3.39 21.04 -3.63
C ASN A 580 -3.41 20.24 -4.95
N LEU A 581 -2.32 19.54 -5.23
CA LEU A 581 -2.13 18.71 -6.42
C LEU A 581 -2.08 17.23 -6.05
N TYR A 582 -2.67 16.39 -6.89
CA TYR A 582 -2.57 14.93 -6.82
C TYR A 582 -1.77 14.45 -8.03
N VAL A 583 -0.63 13.81 -7.83
CA VAL A 583 0.29 13.42 -8.90
C VAL A 583 0.57 11.93 -8.77
N ALA A 584 0.32 11.16 -9.83
CA ALA A 584 0.41 9.70 -9.76
C ALA A 584 0.75 9.02 -11.09
N ALA A 585 1.01 7.71 -10.99
CA ALA A 585 1.12 6.78 -12.13
C ALA A 585 2.36 6.90 -13.02
N GLY A 586 3.42 7.56 -12.53
CA GLY A 586 4.75 7.52 -13.13
C GLY A 586 5.84 7.15 -12.14
N ASN A 587 7.09 7.39 -12.50
CA ASN A 587 8.22 6.93 -11.70
C ASN A 587 8.46 7.79 -10.44
N CYS A 588 8.67 9.09 -10.63
CA CYS A 588 8.90 10.07 -9.56
C CYS A 588 7.86 11.20 -9.66
N MET A 589 7.36 11.70 -8.51
CA MET A 589 6.28 12.70 -8.48
C MET A 589 6.81 14.11 -8.11
N PHE A 590 6.74 14.52 -6.83
CA PHE A 590 7.28 15.81 -6.37
C PHE A 590 8.78 15.74 -6.16
N TRP A 591 9.49 15.47 -7.25
CA TRP A 591 10.89 15.10 -7.28
C TRP A 591 11.77 16.16 -7.93
N ALA A 592 12.90 16.46 -7.33
CA ALA A 592 13.96 17.29 -7.91
C ALA A 592 15.24 16.48 -8.11
N ASP A 593 15.72 16.36 -9.35
CA ASP A 593 17.07 15.87 -9.64
C ASP A 593 17.91 16.99 -10.23
N GLN A 594 18.82 17.56 -9.43
CA GLN A 594 19.70 18.64 -9.90
C GLN A 594 20.86 18.15 -10.78
N TRP A 595 21.04 16.85 -10.98
CA TRP A 595 21.90 16.37 -12.06
C TRP A 595 21.23 16.45 -13.44
N ASP A 596 19.89 16.44 -13.49
CA ASP A 596 19.11 16.54 -14.73
C ASP A 596 18.94 17.98 -15.24
N THR A 597 19.34 18.98 -14.45
CA THR A 597 19.39 20.40 -14.86
C THR A 597 20.75 20.79 -15.45
N TRP A 598 21.75 19.91 -15.42
CA TRP A 598 23.09 20.18 -15.94
C TRP A 598 23.16 20.00 -17.47
N GLU A 599 23.57 21.04 -18.19
CA GLU A 599 23.71 21.05 -19.65
C GLU A 599 25.16 20.79 -20.15
N GLY A 600 26.10 20.41 -19.26
CA GLY A 600 27.51 20.15 -19.58
C GLY A 600 27.94 18.66 -19.55
N PRO A 601 29.24 18.35 -19.71
CA PRO A 601 29.77 16.98 -19.59
C PRO A 601 29.46 16.36 -18.23
N PHE A 602 29.20 15.05 -18.18
CA PHE A 602 28.90 14.34 -16.94
C PHE A 602 30.03 14.50 -15.90
N SER A 603 31.29 14.54 -16.35
CA SER A 603 32.49 14.70 -15.50
C SER A 603 32.61 16.05 -14.80
N GLU A 604 31.81 17.05 -15.18
CA GLU A 604 31.85 18.42 -14.63
C GLU A 604 30.63 18.75 -13.77
N ARG A 605 29.72 17.79 -13.57
CA ARG A 605 28.53 17.98 -12.74
C ARG A 605 28.92 18.32 -11.30
N HIS A 606 28.31 19.38 -10.79
CA HIS A 606 28.42 19.77 -9.39
C HIS A 606 27.02 20.15 -8.87
N PRO A 607 26.73 19.83 -7.60
CA PRO A 607 25.43 20.10 -7.02
C PRO A 607 25.18 21.61 -6.93
N GLN A 608 23.97 22.04 -7.28
CA GLN A 608 23.57 23.45 -7.24
C GLN A 608 22.73 23.74 -5.98
N PRO A 609 22.80 24.97 -5.44
CA PRO A 609 21.85 25.41 -4.42
C PRO A 609 20.42 25.27 -4.94
N PHE A 610 19.54 24.65 -4.15
CA PHE A 610 18.17 24.36 -4.57
C PHE A 610 17.18 24.52 -3.41
N SER A 611 15.96 24.94 -3.73
CA SER A 611 14.84 24.95 -2.81
C SER A 611 13.52 24.79 -3.55
N THR A 612 12.53 24.17 -2.89
CA THR A 612 11.18 24.05 -3.41
C THR A 612 10.21 23.82 -2.25
N ILE A 613 8.94 24.13 -2.45
CA ILE A 613 7.92 23.95 -1.41
C ILE A 613 6.74 23.20 -1.97
N VAL A 614 6.30 22.18 -1.27
CA VAL A 614 5.14 21.36 -1.65
C VAL A 614 4.24 21.27 -0.44
N GLU A 615 3.02 21.79 -0.56
CA GLU A 615 2.04 21.84 0.53
C GLU A 615 0.74 21.15 0.14
N ASN A 616 0.24 20.27 1.02
CA ASN A 616 -1.05 19.61 0.87
C ASN A 616 -1.21 18.86 -0.47
N CYS A 617 -0.16 18.19 -0.91
CA CYS A 617 -0.15 17.41 -2.14
C CYS A 617 -0.13 15.90 -1.88
N VAL A 618 -0.58 15.14 -2.87
CA VAL A 618 -0.48 13.68 -2.92
C VAL A 618 0.47 13.28 -4.04
N GLY A 619 1.52 12.52 -3.73
CA GLY A 619 2.45 11.97 -4.72
C GLY A 619 2.52 10.46 -4.62
N ILE A 620 2.01 9.72 -5.62
CA ILE A 620 2.11 8.26 -5.71
C ILE A 620 2.97 7.89 -6.91
N GLY A 621 4.26 7.71 -6.64
CA GLY A 621 5.23 7.26 -7.64
C GLY A 621 5.42 5.76 -7.58
N GLN A 622 5.94 5.19 -8.67
CA GLN A 622 6.60 3.90 -8.59
C GLN A 622 7.77 4.03 -7.61
N ALA A 623 8.85 4.73 -8.00
CA ALA A 623 10.02 4.93 -7.15
C ALA A 623 9.84 6.00 -6.06
N VAL A 624 9.37 7.21 -6.36
CA VAL A 624 9.40 8.31 -5.37
C VAL A 624 8.12 9.13 -5.37
N GLY A 625 7.52 9.31 -4.19
CA GLY A 625 6.37 10.20 -3.99
C GLY A 625 6.76 11.67 -3.81
N GLY A 626 7.86 11.96 -3.10
CA GLY A 626 8.38 13.32 -3.00
C GLY A 626 9.78 13.43 -2.38
N GLY A 627 10.66 14.23 -2.98
CA GLY A 627 12.00 14.45 -2.46
C GLY A 627 12.93 15.19 -3.41
N ALA A 628 14.22 15.20 -3.08
CA ALA A 628 15.24 15.86 -3.89
C ALA A 628 16.58 15.14 -3.84
N ARG A 629 17.32 15.15 -4.96
CA ARG A 629 18.70 14.64 -5.02
C ARG A 629 19.63 15.58 -5.78
N ALA A 630 20.92 15.32 -5.59
CA ALA A 630 22.03 15.95 -6.30
C ALA A 630 22.14 17.47 -6.09
N PHE A 631 21.71 17.99 -4.94
CA PHE A 631 21.61 19.41 -4.67
C PHE A 631 22.40 19.84 -3.42
N LEU A 632 22.51 21.16 -3.23
CA LEU A 632 22.95 21.78 -1.98
C LEU A 632 21.76 22.51 -1.35
N GLY A 633 21.42 22.18 -0.10
CA GLY A 633 20.40 22.90 0.65
C GLY A 633 20.77 24.36 0.91
N ARG A 634 19.77 25.24 1.01
CA ARG A 634 19.95 26.65 1.40
C ARG A 634 19.53 26.84 2.86
N PRO A 635 20.32 27.53 3.70
CA PRO A 635 20.00 27.70 5.12
C PRO A 635 18.63 28.33 5.38
N ASP A 636 18.27 29.36 4.59
CA ASP A 636 17.06 30.17 4.78
C ASP A 636 15.93 29.80 3.79
N GLU A 637 16.19 28.85 2.89
CA GLU A 637 15.28 28.40 1.83
C GLU A 637 15.31 26.86 1.76
N PRO A 638 14.79 26.13 2.76
CA PRO A 638 14.85 24.67 2.75
C PRO A 638 13.94 24.10 1.65
N VAL A 639 14.25 22.89 1.21
CA VAL A 639 13.25 22.06 0.53
C VAL A 639 12.21 21.65 1.58
N LEU A 640 10.96 22.07 1.40
CA LEU A 640 9.90 21.88 2.39
C LEU A 640 8.73 21.09 1.80
N TYR A 641 8.43 19.96 2.41
CA TYR A 641 7.22 19.19 2.19
C TYR A 641 6.32 19.32 3.41
N ARG A 642 5.05 19.65 3.23
CA ARG A 642 4.18 19.97 4.36
C ARG A 642 2.74 19.52 4.16
N GLY A 643 2.21 18.75 5.11
CA GLY A 643 0.86 18.19 5.01
C GLY A 643 0.68 17.26 3.81
N CYS A 644 1.78 16.70 3.29
CA CYS A 644 1.76 15.88 2.08
C CYS A 644 1.55 14.40 2.40
N PHE A 645 0.98 13.69 1.43
CA PHE A 645 0.95 12.23 1.42
C PHE A 645 1.84 11.74 0.27
N PHE A 646 2.85 10.95 0.60
CA PHE A 646 3.72 10.33 -0.39
C PHE A 646 3.67 8.82 -0.26
N MET A 647 3.51 8.17 -1.41
CA MET A 647 3.57 6.73 -1.52
C MET A 647 4.56 6.35 -2.61
N ASN A 648 5.40 5.37 -2.28
CA ASN A 648 6.20 4.63 -3.25
C ASN A 648 5.46 3.30 -3.48
N ALA A 649 5.28 2.97 -4.75
CA ALA A 649 4.65 1.75 -5.23
C ALA A 649 5.68 0.82 -5.86
N ASP A 650 6.93 0.93 -5.42
CA ASP A 650 8.06 0.11 -5.86
C ASP A 650 8.60 -0.69 -4.70
N TRP A 651 9.14 -1.86 -5.03
CA TRP A 651 9.59 -2.80 -4.03
C TRP A 651 11.12 -2.88 -3.80
N PRO A 652 12.01 -2.84 -4.81
CA PRO A 652 13.40 -3.31 -4.70
C PRO A 652 14.32 -2.64 -3.66
N GLY A 653 13.82 -1.78 -2.77
CA GLY A 653 14.63 -1.06 -1.80
C GLY A 653 15.61 -0.08 -2.45
N ASP A 654 15.36 0.23 -3.72
CA ASP A 654 16.11 1.16 -4.54
C ASP A 654 15.57 2.60 -4.41
N CYS A 655 14.30 2.77 -4.02
CA CYS A 655 13.70 4.05 -3.62
C CYS A 655 12.69 3.90 -2.47
N GLY A 656 12.33 5.04 -1.86
CA GLY A 656 11.34 5.15 -0.79
C GLY A 656 10.29 6.23 -1.09
N ALA A 657 9.23 6.28 -0.28
CA ALA A 657 8.15 7.26 -0.47
C ALA A 657 8.68 8.69 -0.45
N GLY A 658 9.62 8.96 0.45
CA GLY A 658 10.53 10.10 0.41
C GLY A 658 11.93 9.68 -0.01
N TYR A 659 12.63 10.55 -0.71
CA TYR A 659 14.02 10.31 -1.06
C TYR A 659 14.85 11.59 -0.95
N VAL A 660 16.02 11.53 -0.31
CA VAL A 660 16.88 12.71 -0.12
C VAL A 660 18.35 12.40 -0.39
N GLY A 661 18.99 13.17 -1.25
CA GLY A 661 20.44 13.11 -1.46
C GLY A 661 21.04 14.49 -1.65
N ALA A 662 21.47 15.13 -0.56
CA ALA A 662 22.25 16.36 -0.61
C ALA A 662 23.75 16.03 -0.69
N ASN A 663 24.49 16.83 -1.44
CA ASN A 663 25.89 16.57 -1.78
C ASN A 663 26.86 17.50 -1.06
N HIS A 664 26.65 17.73 0.25
CA HIS A 664 27.61 18.49 1.05
C HIS A 664 28.90 17.70 1.26
N THR A 665 30.01 18.42 1.39
CA THR A 665 31.33 17.84 1.74
C THR A 665 31.48 17.55 3.23
N SER A 666 30.60 18.09 4.07
CA SER A 666 30.54 17.86 5.51
C SER A 666 29.11 18.05 6.01
N MET A 667 28.79 17.54 7.21
CA MET A 667 27.44 17.62 7.77
C MET A 667 26.95 19.07 7.90
N PRO A 668 25.84 19.46 7.24
CA PRO A 668 25.33 20.82 7.33
C PRO A 668 24.72 21.14 8.71
N GLU A 669 24.82 22.41 9.11
CA GLU A 669 24.26 22.91 10.38
C GLU A 669 22.73 23.04 10.38
N PHE A 670 22.10 22.94 9.20
CA PHE A 670 20.67 23.06 8.97
C PHE A 670 20.15 21.87 8.16
N PRO A 671 18.84 21.54 8.22
CA PRO A 671 18.25 20.50 7.38
C PRO A 671 18.20 20.92 5.91
N ASP A 672 18.63 20.02 5.02
CA ASP A 672 18.48 20.16 3.57
C ASP A 672 17.01 20.02 3.14
N VAL A 673 16.32 19.07 3.76
CA VAL A 673 14.91 18.77 3.51
C VAL A 673 14.16 18.72 4.84
N ILE A 674 12.99 19.33 4.86
CA ILE A 674 12.05 19.28 5.98
C ILE A 674 10.75 18.65 5.49
N TYR A 675 10.32 17.58 6.15
CA TYR A 675 8.96 17.07 6.08
C TYR A 675 8.22 17.50 7.35
N ASP A 676 7.08 18.16 7.21
CA ASP A 676 6.27 18.75 8.28
C ASP A 676 4.82 18.24 8.16
N ASP A 677 4.36 17.39 9.08
CA ASP A 677 3.04 16.75 9.06
C ASP A 677 2.80 15.87 7.81
N CYS A 678 3.87 15.26 7.28
CA CYS A 678 3.79 14.39 6.11
C CYS A 678 3.51 12.92 6.50
N THR A 679 2.87 12.20 5.59
CA THR A 679 2.73 10.73 5.65
C THR A 679 3.51 10.10 4.50
N LEU A 680 4.42 9.18 4.83
CA LEU A 680 5.31 8.49 3.90
C LEU A 680 5.01 6.99 3.99
N VAL A 681 4.48 6.41 2.91
CA VAL A 681 4.05 5.01 2.85
C VAL A 681 4.80 4.26 1.76
N SER A 682 5.42 3.14 2.08
CA SER A 682 6.07 2.29 1.08
C SER A 682 5.95 0.83 1.47
N PRO A 683 5.96 -0.09 0.52
CA PRO A 683 6.07 -1.48 0.84
C PRO A 683 7.46 -1.85 1.41
N ASP A 684 8.57 -1.18 1.10
CA ASP A 684 9.91 -1.55 1.59
C ASP A 684 10.57 -0.55 2.57
N ASN A 685 10.60 0.74 2.23
CA ASN A 685 11.18 1.80 3.07
C ASN A 685 10.49 3.15 2.88
N ALA A 686 10.22 3.88 3.97
CA ALA A 686 9.44 5.11 3.91
C ALA A 686 10.27 6.33 3.49
N LEU A 687 11.55 6.38 3.91
CA LEU A 687 12.50 7.41 3.54
C LEU A 687 13.82 6.76 3.12
N GLN A 688 14.30 7.07 1.92
CA GLN A 688 15.61 6.64 1.44
C GLN A 688 16.56 7.82 1.29
N THR A 689 17.84 7.61 1.56
CA THR A 689 18.88 8.59 1.24
C THR A 689 19.99 7.96 0.44
N TYR A 690 20.37 8.59 -0.66
CA TYR A 690 21.34 8.04 -1.60
C TYR A 690 22.65 8.79 -1.60
N SER A 691 23.74 8.03 -1.66
CA SER A 691 25.11 8.54 -1.67
C SER A 691 26.06 7.67 -2.52
N GLY A 692 25.50 6.80 -3.38
CA GLY A 692 26.22 5.67 -3.98
C GLY A 692 27.44 6.00 -4.86
N GLU A 693 27.61 7.24 -5.29
CA GLU A 693 28.61 7.63 -6.31
C GLU A 693 29.65 8.65 -5.83
N SER A 694 29.58 9.16 -4.59
CA SER A 694 30.52 10.20 -4.14
C SER A 694 30.88 10.13 -2.66
N GLU A 695 32.14 10.41 -2.33
CA GLU A 695 32.61 10.58 -0.94
C GLU A 695 31.99 11.82 -0.25
N ASN A 696 31.39 12.74 -1.03
CA ASN A 696 30.84 14.03 -0.59
C ASN A 696 29.30 14.04 -0.68
N CYS A 697 28.64 13.26 0.17
CA CYS A 697 27.18 13.17 0.23
C CYS A 697 26.65 13.29 1.67
N TYR A 698 27.08 14.32 2.40
CA TYR A 698 26.50 14.61 3.70
C TYR A 698 25.10 15.24 3.54
N THR A 699 24.11 14.64 4.20
CA THR A 699 22.70 15.01 4.10
C THR A 699 22.10 15.14 5.49
N ARG A 700 21.32 16.19 5.72
CA ARG A 700 20.53 16.36 6.94
C ARG A 700 19.04 16.50 6.65
N VAL A 701 18.22 15.65 7.23
CA VAL A 701 16.75 15.64 7.03
C VAL A 701 16.06 15.94 8.35
N LYS A 702 15.01 16.77 8.33
CA LYS A 702 14.11 16.97 9.47
C LYS A 702 12.73 16.36 9.17
N LEU A 703 12.23 15.57 10.12
CA LEU A 703 10.90 14.96 10.10
C LEU A 703 10.13 15.46 11.33
N LYS A 704 9.11 16.29 11.12
CA LYS A 704 8.29 16.86 12.19
C LYS A 704 6.83 16.45 12.03
N ASP A 705 6.22 15.92 13.08
CA ASP A 705 4.82 15.47 13.10
C ASP A 705 4.52 14.43 11.98
N CYS A 706 5.55 13.70 11.54
CA CYS A 706 5.50 12.81 10.39
C CYS A 706 5.06 11.38 10.78
N ARG A 707 4.54 10.65 9.80
CA ARG A 707 4.22 9.23 9.90
C ARG A 707 4.95 8.48 8.79
N LEU A 708 5.85 7.58 9.17
CA LEU A 708 6.61 6.73 8.25
C LEU A 708 6.10 5.30 8.41
N ILE A 709 5.47 4.76 7.37
CA ILE A 709 4.77 3.47 7.41
C ILE A 709 5.32 2.57 6.31
N VAL A 710 5.93 1.46 6.73
CA VAL A 710 6.42 0.40 5.86
C VAL A 710 5.54 -0.83 6.01
N LEU A 711 5.01 -1.32 4.88
CA LEU A 711 4.10 -2.48 4.83
C LEU A 711 4.82 -3.83 4.70
N ASN A 712 6.09 -3.89 5.13
CA ASN A 712 6.89 -5.10 5.16
C ASN A 712 7.47 -5.36 6.56
N PHE A 713 7.01 -6.45 7.16
CA PHE A 713 7.46 -7.04 8.43
C PHE A 713 8.01 -8.46 8.18
N SER A 714 8.82 -8.64 7.13
CA SER A 714 9.48 -9.90 6.75
C SER A 714 10.00 -10.71 7.95
N GLN A 715 9.99 -12.04 7.84
CA GLN A 715 10.50 -12.92 8.89
C GLN A 715 11.98 -12.65 9.20
N PRO A 716 12.38 -12.68 10.48
CA PRO A 716 13.79 -12.83 10.82
C PRO A 716 14.24 -14.22 10.40
N CYS A 717 15.16 -14.32 9.45
CA CYS A 717 15.82 -15.57 9.11
C CYS A 717 17.33 -15.44 9.30
N ASP A 718 17.90 -16.35 10.09
CA ASP A 718 19.34 -16.56 10.15
C ASP A 718 19.82 -16.94 8.74
N ARG A 719 20.54 -16.02 8.10
CA ARG A 719 21.06 -16.20 6.76
C ARG A 719 22.07 -17.36 6.75
N LYS A 720 21.71 -18.49 6.14
CA LYS A 720 22.67 -19.35 5.43
C LYS A 720 22.09 -19.72 4.07
N PHE A 721 22.75 -19.24 3.02
CA PHE A 721 22.64 -19.80 1.69
C PHE A 721 23.03 -21.27 1.78
N ASP A 722 22.06 -22.18 1.70
CA ASP A 722 22.35 -23.56 1.38
C ASP A 722 21.46 -24.08 0.24
N GLN A 723 21.96 -25.17 -0.32
CA GLN A 723 21.74 -25.78 -1.63
C GLN A 723 20.30 -26.17 -2.03
N TYR A 724 19.27 -25.76 -1.29
CA TYR A 724 17.86 -25.99 -1.65
C TYR A 724 17.15 -24.65 -1.89
N HIS A 725 17.26 -24.17 -3.13
CA HIS A 725 16.67 -22.95 -3.67
C HIS A 725 15.27 -22.61 -3.12
N TRP A 726 15.21 -21.69 -2.16
CA TRP A 726 14.09 -20.78 -1.93
C TRP A 726 14.60 -19.37 -2.24
N ASN A 727 14.00 -18.69 -3.23
CA ASN A 727 14.35 -17.31 -3.60
C ASN A 727 14.01 -16.35 -2.44
N ALA A 728 14.94 -16.24 -1.48
CA ALA A 728 14.82 -15.37 -0.33
C ALA A 728 14.92 -13.91 -0.76
N SER A 729 13.83 -13.18 -0.60
CA SER A 729 13.90 -11.73 -0.60
C SER A 729 14.66 -11.28 0.64
N PRO A 730 15.57 -10.28 0.56
CA PRO A 730 16.14 -9.69 1.76
C PRO A 730 15.01 -9.13 2.64
N PRO A 731 15.18 -9.08 3.98
CA PRO A 731 14.26 -8.37 4.85
C PRO A 731 14.12 -6.91 4.39
N SER A 732 13.03 -6.23 4.80
CA SER A 732 12.85 -4.79 4.53
C SER A 732 14.14 -4.04 4.79
N THR A 733 14.44 -3.07 3.92
CA THR A 733 15.67 -2.29 4.02
C THR A 733 15.67 -1.28 5.18
N GLY A 734 14.63 -1.29 6.02
CA GLY A 734 14.43 -0.41 7.16
C GLY A 734 13.36 0.65 6.88
N ILE A 735 12.79 1.25 7.92
CA ILE A 735 11.84 2.37 7.77
C ILE A 735 12.54 3.58 7.14
N ILE A 736 13.78 3.82 7.58
CA ILE A 736 14.68 4.81 6.99
C ILE A 736 15.92 4.09 6.46
N ARG A 737 16.12 4.18 5.14
CA ARG A 737 17.22 3.55 4.42
C ARG A 737 18.34 4.56 4.16
N CYS A 738 19.53 4.28 4.68
CA CYS A 738 20.75 5.06 4.42
C CYS A 738 21.67 4.29 3.47
N ASP A 739 21.72 4.68 2.19
CA ASP A 739 22.66 4.10 1.22
C ASP A 739 24.00 4.84 1.15
N ALA A 740 24.32 5.60 2.20
CA ALA A 740 25.58 6.30 2.26
C ALA A 740 26.80 5.39 2.44
N ILE A 741 27.95 5.81 1.91
CA ILE A 741 29.22 5.09 2.06
C ILE A 741 29.59 4.96 3.55
N GLY A 742 29.27 5.98 4.35
CA GLY A 742 29.32 5.93 5.81
C GLY A 742 27.98 6.34 6.42
N ALA A 743 27.48 5.56 7.39
CA ALA A 743 26.17 5.81 8.01
C ALA A 743 26.06 7.24 8.60
N LYS A 744 27.16 7.77 9.14
CA LYS A 744 27.24 9.13 9.74
C LYS A 744 27.21 10.28 8.73
N GLN A 745 27.19 10.00 7.43
CA GLN A 745 26.95 11.01 6.41
C GLN A 745 25.48 11.43 6.35
N LEU A 746 24.59 10.67 7.00
CA LEU A 746 23.21 11.03 7.19
C LEU A 746 22.96 11.51 8.63
N GLN A 747 22.30 12.67 8.77
CA GLN A 747 21.70 13.13 10.01
C GLN A 747 20.18 13.26 9.88
N ILE A 748 19.45 12.76 10.88
CA ILE A 748 17.99 12.79 10.91
C ILE A 748 17.52 13.46 12.20
N ASP A 749 16.83 14.59 12.08
CA ASP A 749 16.19 15.27 13.19
C ASP A 749 14.70 14.87 13.25
N LEU A 750 14.31 14.10 14.28
CA LEU A 750 12.96 13.58 14.47
C LEU A 750 12.21 14.38 15.55
N GLU A 751 11.03 14.90 15.22
CA GLU A 751 10.17 15.65 16.13
C GLU A 751 8.74 15.10 16.07
N ASN A 752 8.22 14.54 17.18
CA ASN A 752 6.85 14.00 17.24
C ASN A 752 6.48 13.01 16.10
N THR A 753 7.42 12.13 15.74
CA THR A 753 7.29 11.25 14.58
C THR A 753 6.91 9.82 14.99
N LEU A 754 6.01 9.21 14.23
CA LEU A 754 5.70 7.79 14.32
C LEU A 754 6.37 7.01 13.18
N LEU A 755 7.01 5.89 13.53
CA LEU A 755 7.64 4.96 12.61
C LEU A 755 7.02 3.57 12.75
N MET A 756 6.76 2.90 11.63
CA MET A 756 6.21 1.55 11.60
C MET A 756 6.82 0.73 10.46
N GLY A 757 7.30 -0.49 10.73
CA GLY A 757 7.92 -1.36 9.73
C GLY A 757 8.78 -2.47 10.35
N PHE A 758 9.56 -3.20 9.55
CA PHE A 758 10.45 -4.25 10.08
C PHE A 758 11.41 -3.75 11.15
N GLY A 759 12.26 -2.75 10.84
CA GLY A 759 13.22 -2.11 11.74
C GLY A 759 13.41 -0.63 11.42
N VAL A 760 13.94 0.17 12.36
CA VAL A 760 13.99 1.64 12.19
C VAL A 760 14.98 2.08 11.11
N PHE A 761 16.25 1.72 11.27
CA PHE A 761 17.31 2.07 10.33
C PHE A 761 17.77 0.83 9.58
N GLY A 762 18.00 0.97 8.27
CA GLY A 762 18.88 0.07 7.54
C GLY A 762 19.92 0.88 6.80
N SER A 763 21.19 0.57 7.04
CA SER A 763 22.33 1.27 6.47
C SER A 763 23.12 0.34 5.55
N ARG A 764 23.64 0.90 4.46
CA ARG A 764 24.63 0.20 3.61
C ARG A 764 25.95 -0.02 4.37
N ALA A 765 26.37 0.98 5.15
CA ALA A 765 27.55 0.92 6.00
C ALA A 765 27.18 0.43 7.41
N ASP A 766 28.16 -0.11 8.13
CA ASP A 766 27.95 -0.54 9.52
C ASP A 766 27.57 0.64 10.43
N GLY A 767 26.54 0.42 11.25
CA GLY A 767 26.05 1.37 12.25
C GLY A 767 24.88 2.23 11.78
N ASP A 768 24.35 2.98 12.74
CA ASP A 768 23.18 3.84 12.53
C ASP A 768 23.60 5.23 12.00
N PRO A 769 22.69 5.91 11.27
CA PRO A 769 22.81 7.33 10.99
C PRO A 769 22.94 8.17 12.26
N LEU A 770 23.41 9.42 12.12
CA LEU A 770 23.27 10.39 13.21
C LEU A 770 21.79 10.75 13.36
N TYR A 771 21.31 10.90 14.59
CA TYR A 771 19.94 11.33 14.82
C TYR A 771 19.79 12.18 16.06
N ASN A 772 18.81 13.09 16.02
CA ASN A 772 18.32 13.83 17.16
C ASN A 772 16.82 13.54 17.36
N ILE A 773 16.39 13.56 18.61
CA ILE A 773 14.98 13.38 18.98
C ILE A 773 14.46 14.61 19.71
N MET A 774 13.24 15.02 19.37
CA MET A 774 12.50 16.09 20.03
C MET A 774 11.05 15.64 20.24
N GLY A 775 10.50 15.87 21.42
CA GLY A 775 9.14 15.43 21.74
C GLY A 775 9.00 13.91 21.70
N LYS A 776 7.88 13.42 21.14
CA LYS A 776 7.50 12.01 21.21
C LYS A 776 7.83 11.26 19.91
N VAL A 777 8.95 10.55 19.88
CA VAL A 777 9.31 9.69 18.74
C VAL A 777 8.99 8.24 19.08
N GLN A 778 8.10 7.61 18.29
CA GLN A 778 7.57 6.28 18.58
C GLN A 778 7.87 5.32 17.43
N ALA A 779 8.17 4.05 17.73
CA ALA A 779 8.44 3.03 16.74
C ALA A 779 7.68 1.73 17.03
N TYR A 780 6.88 1.26 16.08
CA TYR A 780 6.30 -0.09 16.07
C TYR A 780 7.07 -0.95 15.07
N VAL A 781 7.90 -1.84 15.60
CA VAL A 781 8.82 -2.67 14.80
C VAL A 781 8.59 -4.16 15.03
N GLN A 782 9.20 -4.99 14.19
CA GLN A 782 9.27 -6.42 14.44
C GLN A 782 9.94 -6.68 15.81
N TYR A 783 9.47 -7.71 16.53
CA TYR A 783 9.79 -7.87 17.96
C TYR A 783 11.27 -8.17 18.30
N GLU A 784 12.06 -8.63 17.35
CA GLU A 784 13.50 -8.87 17.47
C GLU A 784 14.33 -7.65 17.06
N GLN A 785 13.74 -6.69 16.34
CA GLN A 785 14.44 -5.48 15.95
C GLN A 785 14.57 -4.52 17.14
N PRO A 786 15.77 -3.96 17.37
CA PRO A 786 15.96 -2.96 18.40
C PRO A 786 15.32 -1.63 17.99
N THR A 787 14.95 -0.84 18.99
CA THR A 787 14.62 0.59 18.79
C THR A 787 15.82 1.44 19.17
N PRO A 788 16.18 2.47 18.38
CA PRO A 788 17.27 3.37 18.72
C PRO A 788 17.07 4.09 20.07
N ALA A 789 18.16 4.57 20.66
CA ALA A 789 18.12 5.19 21.98
C ALA A 789 17.18 6.40 22.00
N GLY A 790 16.33 6.45 23.03
CA GLY A 790 15.35 7.53 23.23
C GLY A 790 14.06 7.43 22.42
N PHE A 791 13.91 6.42 21.55
CA PHE A 791 12.63 6.11 20.91
C PHE A 791 11.71 5.36 21.88
N GLU A 792 10.42 5.67 21.84
CA GLU A 792 9.39 4.88 22.53
C GLU A 792 8.99 3.69 21.66
N ARG A 793 9.30 2.48 22.13
CA ARG A 793 8.84 1.26 21.47
C ARG A 793 7.36 1.04 21.72
N LEU A 794 6.58 0.96 20.64
CA LEU A 794 5.18 0.60 20.71
C LEU A 794 5.04 -0.92 20.87
N GLY A 795 4.28 -1.34 21.87
CA GLY A 795 4.08 -2.76 22.15
C GLY A 795 2.80 -3.38 21.60
N LEU A 796 1.89 -2.54 21.13
CA LEU A 796 0.63 -2.91 20.50
C LEU A 796 0.58 -2.33 19.10
N TRP A 797 -0.19 -2.97 18.22
CA TRP A 797 -0.44 -2.48 16.88
C TRP A 797 -0.96 -1.03 16.93
N PRO A 798 -0.32 -0.08 16.23
CA PRO A 798 -0.80 1.30 16.17
C PRO A 798 -2.02 1.35 15.26
N VAL A 799 -3.21 1.11 15.81
CA VAL A 799 -4.48 1.07 15.07
C VAL A 799 -4.68 2.32 14.21
N GLU A 800 -4.25 3.48 14.71
CA GLU A 800 -4.30 4.76 14.00
C GLU A 800 -3.48 4.77 12.70
N ALA A 801 -2.47 3.90 12.56
CA ALA A 801 -1.65 3.78 11.36
C ALA A 801 -2.45 3.35 10.13
N LEU A 802 -3.53 2.59 10.31
CA LEU A 802 -4.44 2.19 9.24
C LEU A 802 -5.12 3.41 8.60
N ASN A 803 -5.41 4.45 9.39
CA ASN A 803 -6.00 5.70 8.89
C ASN A 803 -5.00 6.53 8.07
N TRP A 804 -3.72 6.21 8.17
CA TRP A 804 -2.66 6.93 7.47
C TRP A 804 -2.22 6.24 6.18
N LEU A 805 -2.76 5.06 5.84
CA LEU A 805 -2.53 4.43 4.55
C LEU A 805 -3.27 5.12 3.40
N VAL A 806 -4.30 5.89 3.72
CA VAL A 806 -5.13 6.59 2.72
C VAL A 806 -4.65 8.02 2.53
N PRO A 807 -4.52 8.49 1.27
CA PRO A 807 -4.36 9.90 0.98
C PRO A 807 -5.49 10.74 1.59
N PRO A 808 -5.24 12.03 1.92
CA PRO A 808 -6.31 12.91 2.37
C PRO A 808 -7.47 12.94 1.37
N GLN A 809 -8.69 12.74 1.88
CA GLN A 809 -9.91 12.82 1.08
C GLN A 809 -10.20 14.28 0.71
N GLN A 810 -10.86 14.47 -0.43
CA GLN A 810 -11.24 15.81 -0.91
C GLN A 810 -12.09 16.55 0.14
N PRO A 811 -12.00 17.90 0.22
CA PRO A 811 -13.02 18.68 0.91
C PRO A 811 -14.39 18.38 0.28
N THR A 812 -15.27 17.73 1.03
CA THR A 812 -16.65 17.48 0.58
C THR A 812 -17.38 18.84 0.46
N PRO A 813 -18.26 19.04 -0.55
CA PRO A 813 -18.93 20.31 -0.83
C PRO A 813 -19.54 21.04 0.37
#